data_AF-A0A9Q8MDI7-F1
#
_entry.id   AF-A0A9Q8MDI7-F1
#
_cell.length_a   1.000
_cell.length_b   1.000
_cell.length_c   1.000
_cell.angle_alpha   90.00
_cell.angle_beta   90.00
_cell.angle_gamma   90.00
#
_symmetry.space_group_name_H-M   'P 1'
#
loop_
_entity.id
_entity.type
_entity.pdbx_description
1 polymer ?
#
loop_
_entity_poly.entity_id
_entity_poly.type
_entity_poly.pdbx_seq_one_letter_code
_entity_poly.pdbx_strand_id
1 'polypeptide(L)'
;MSSELCYPVEKFQSLLQAAELSTLADADFLSQLNTALAMSDFVVEVLHKQPPLLAQWAQQPPSLQTCADYPARLQAELANITTEEQLYTLLRQFRNREMAALSFCQSLNLMSVEQTFTALSQLAESLIVATRDWLYPKICQELGTPVNKCGQPQPLLILGMGKLGGFELNFSSDIDLIFTYPEKGETVGARRSVDNSQFFIRLAQRIIKALDLHTIDGFVYRTDMRLRPFGDAGALALSFAAMEDYYQEQGRDWERYAMIKARLMGEDDSNPYHQQLKKMLKPFVYRRYIDFSVIQSLRDMKAMIEREIRRRGLVDNIKLGAGGIREVEFIVQVFQLIRGGREPALQHRSLLTVLPHLVQLNLIPAEEAQALQAAYLFLRRVENVLQAIDDKQTQLLPQNEGDQVRLVHACRRFRCLSQNGQWIEVENPIGDWQTFYAYLQQQQQNVRNVFQHLIGDDNENQSNQEHDSIWRDFLNSYQDDELSSLLQQYSFAETTHNELLAVLSRFRSEIQRRQIGQRGREVLNKLMPCVLDKLFVRPDISNVLPKILNIISNVVTRTTYLELLQEHPAALDMLIRLSAASPMIAEQIANFPILLDELLDHKTLFNPPPFTEYHNTLKEYLMRIPQDDEEQQIDALRQFKQATLLRTAAADILEVLPVMKVSDHLTYLAEAMISAVVNLAWRQTSERFGTPDHLQPEQKNFLVIAYGKLGGIELGYNSDLDLVFLYDAPPNSQTIGGKRSIDSSQFYLRLAQKIISIFSMNTRAGILYDVDMRLRPSGAAGLLVSSLTAFETYQQQDAWTWEKQALVRTRAIYGETALRQRFEQIRATILATPRDVAQLRQEVSQMRLKMYEHLAGTEVDCFNIKTDPGGITDIEFIAQYLVLANTPNHPELSHWSDNVRIFDSMAQVGVLSAQQTKQLKRCYVDLRNEIHHLNLIGKKSIVNAEQFSVERAFVREMWQSLLGD
;
A
#
# COMPACT_ATOMS: atom_id res chain seq x y z
N MET A 1 35.73 51.65 -19.93
CA MET A 1 35.86 51.18 -21.32
C MET A 1 35.44 49.73 -21.34
N SER A 2 34.46 49.42 -22.18
CA SER A 2 33.72 48.18 -22.28
C SER A 2 34.64 46.98 -22.49
N SER A 3 34.64 46.02 -21.55
CA SER A 3 34.88 44.63 -21.90
C SER A 3 33.65 44.15 -22.66
N GLU A 4 33.53 44.56 -23.92
CA GLU A 4 32.46 44.12 -24.82
C GLU A 4 32.47 42.60 -24.87
N LEU A 5 31.32 42.01 -24.57
CA LEU A 5 31.05 40.58 -24.68
C LEU A 5 31.28 40.21 -26.16
N CYS A 6 32.43 39.62 -26.47
CA CYS A 6 32.89 39.41 -27.84
C CYS A 6 33.28 37.95 -28.02
N TYR A 7 32.77 37.31 -29.08
CA TYR A 7 33.10 35.93 -29.39
C TYR A 7 34.53 35.85 -29.95
N PRO A 8 35.34 34.82 -29.61
CA PRO A 8 36.72 34.75 -30.05
C PRO A 8 36.88 34.86 -31.57
N VAL A 9 37.67 35.84 -32.03
CA VAL A 9 37.80 36.22 -33.45
C VAL A 9 38.18 35.04 -34.35
N GLU A 10 39.10 34.18 -33.91
CA GLU A 10 39.55 33.00 -34.67
C GLU A 10 38.41 31.98 -34.88
N LYS A 11 37.59 31.74 -33.84
CA LYS A 11 36.43 30.85 -33.92
C LYS A 11 35.33 31.45 -34.78
N PHE A 12 35.13 32.77 -34.70
CA PHE A 12 34.18 33.50 -35.52
C PHE A 12 34.50 33.38 -37.01
N GLN A 13 35.77 33.57 -37.38
CA GLN A 13 36.23 33.44 -38.78
C GLN A 13 36.09 32.01 -39.30
N SER A 14 36.38 31.00 -38.48
CA SER A 14 36.18 29.59 -38.85
C SER A 14 34.72 29.25 -39.13
N LEU A 15 33.77 29.78 -38.35
CA LEU A 15 32.33 29.60 -38.56
C LEU A 15 31.88 30.22 -39.89
N LEU A 16 32.33 31.45 -40.18
CA LEU A 16 32.01 32.16 -41.42
C LEU A 16 32.57 31.46 -42.67
N GLN A 17 33.77 30.88 -42.57
CA GLN A 17 34.37 30.09 -43.64
C GLN A 17 33.59 28.80 -43.91
N ALA A 18 33.17 28.09 -42.85
CA ALA A 18 32.38 26.87 -42.98
C ALA A 18 31.00 27.08 -43.62
N ALA A 19 30.46 28.30 -43.53
CA ALA A 19 29.19 28.69 -44.14
C ALA A 19 29.34 29.42 -45.49
N GLU A 20 30.55 29.48 -46.07
CA GLU A 20 30.86 30.14 -47.35
C GLU A 20 30.49 31.64 -47.40
N LEU A 21 30.40 32.32 -46.26
CA LEU A 21 29.90 33.70 -46.14
C LEU A 21 30.96 34.81 -46.27
N SER A 22 32.17 34.47 -46.74
CA SER A 22 33.37 35.33 -46.65
C SER A 22 33.28 36.70 -47.36
N THR A 23 32.24 37.00 -48.16
CA THR A 23 32.09 38.26 -48.92
C THR A 23 30.67 38.85 -48.99
N LEU A 24 29.67 38.34 -48.26
CA LEU A 24 28.23 38.63 -48.53
C LEU A 24 27.38 39.14 -47.36
N ALA A 25 27.92 39.29 -46.14
CA ALA A 25 27.12 39.69 -44.97
C ALA A 25 27.26 41.18 -44.61
N ASP A 26 26.14 41.83 -44.27
CA ASP A 26 26.08 43.21 -43.75
C ASP A 26 26.88 43.34 -42.43
N ALA A 27 27.57 44.46 -42.24
CA ALA A 27 28.38 44.73 -41.04
C ALA A 27 27.52 44.78 -39.77
N ASP A 28 26.27 45.23 -39.87
CA ASP A 28 25.33 45.25 -38.75
C ASP A 28 24.94 43.83 -38.31
N PHE A 29 24.64 42.94 -39.27
CA PHE A 29 24.34 41.53 -39.00
C PHE A 29 25.53 40.80 -38.36
N LEU A 30 26.77 41.05 -38.82
CA LEU A 30 27.96 40.44 -38.23
C LEU A 30 28.17 40.86 -36.77
N SER A 31 27.86 42.11 -36.42
CA SER A 31 27.90 42.61 -35.04
C SER A 31 26.84 41.95 -34.16
N GLN A 32 25.61 41.84 -34.67
CA GLN A 32 24.50 41.16 -34.00
C GLN A 32 24.82 39.68 -33.77
N LEU A 33 25.34 39.00 -34.78
CA LEU A 33 25.77 37.61 -34.71
C LEU A 33 26.88 37.43 -33.68
N ASN A 34 27.90 38.29 -33.67
CA ASN A 34 28.98 38.23 -32.68
C ASN A 34 28.43 38.29 -31.24
N THR A 35 27.48 39.20 -30.99
CA THR A 35 26.82 39.31 -29.69
C THR A 35 26.04 38.04 -29.34
N ALA A 36 25.25 37.51 -30.27
CA ALA A 36 24.47 36.29 -30.04
C ALA A 36 25.35 35.06 -29.74
N LEU A 37 26.47 34.89 -30.46
CA LEU A 37 27.43 33.80 -30.23
C LEU A 37 28.17 33.97 -28.90
N ALA A 38 28.50 35.20 -28.51
CA ALA A 38 29.15 35.46 -27.23
C ALA A 38 28.21 35.16 -26.05
N MET A 39 26.90 35.32 -26.25
CA MET A 39 25.85 35.09 -25.25
C MET A 39 25.42 33.63 -25.10
N SER A 40 25.57 32.78 -26.12
CA SER A 40 25.03 31.41 -26.13
C SER A 40 25.92 30.43 -26.88
N ASP A 41 26.51 29.51 -26.13
CA ASP A 41 27.30 28.39 -26.68
C ASP A 41 26.38 27.40 -27.43
N PHE A 42 25.12 27.28 -27.02
CA PHE A 42 24.10 26.54 -27.76
C PHE A 42 23.91 27.05 -29.20
N VAL A 43 23.83 28.37 -29.41
CA VAL A 43 23.70 28.94 -30.78
C VAL A 43 24.91 28.60 -31.63
N VAL A 44 26.12 28.66 -31.04
CA VAL A 44 27.36 28.27 -31.71
C VAL A 44 27.28 26.81 -32.17
N GLU A 45 26.88 25.89 -31.30
CA GLU A 45 26.76 24.47 -31.64
C GLU A 45 25.74 24.21 -32.76
N VAL A 46 24.58 24.87 -32.70
CA VAL A 46 23.52 24.69 -33.72
C VAL A 46 24.00 25.16 -35.09
N LEU A 47 24.66 26.32 -35.17
CA LEU A 47 25.18 26.84 -36.43
C LEU A 47 26.32 25.98 -37.00
N HIS A 48 27.15 25.37 -36.15
CA HIS A 48 28.15 24.39 -36.59
C HIS A 48 27.51 23.11 -37.14
N LYS A 49 26.45 22.61 -36.49
CA LYS A 49 25.72 21.40 -36.92
C LYS A 49 24.85 21.65 -38.15
N GLN A 50 24.44 22.89 -38.39
CA GLN A 50 23.61 23.30 -39.53
C GLN A 50 24.20 24.51 -40.28
N PRO A 51 25.32 24.37 -41.01
CA PRO A 51 25.95 25.49 -41.72
C PRO A 51 25.03 26.29 -42.67
N PRO A 52 24.08 25.66 -43.41
CA PRO A 52 23.14 26.41 -44.26
C PRO A 52 22.27 27.42 -43.50
N LEU A 53 22.04 27.20 -42.20
CA LEU A 53 21.23 28.10 -41.37
C LEU A 53 21.87 29.48 -41.26
N LEU A 54 23.20 29.55 -41.17
CA LEU A 54 23.90 30.83 -41.07
C LEU A 54 23.75 31.66 -42.33
N ALA A 55 23.77 31.02 -43.50
CA ALA A 55 23.52 31.68 -44.78
C ALA A 55 22.07 32.19 -44.89
N GLN A 56 21.10 31.45 -44.35
CA GLN A 56 19.70 31.90 -44.26
C GLN A 56 19.57 33.12 -43.35
N TRP A 57 20.21 33.11 -42.18
CA TRP A 57 20.18 34.25 -41.26
C TRP A 57 20.86 35.49 -41.83
N ALA A 58 21.90 35.34 -42.66
CA ALA A 58 22.52 36.46 -43.34
C ALA A 58 21.58 37.15 -44.35
N GLN A 59 20.66 36.40 -44.96
CA GLN A 59 19.64 36.96 -45.87
C GLN A 59 18.43 37.51 -45.12
N GLN A 60 17.99 36.80 -44.08
CA GLN A 60 16.84 37.17 -43.27
C GLN A 60 17.15 36.88 -41.78
N PRO A 61 17.65 37.88 -41.04
CA PRO A 61 18.01 37.69 -39.64
C PRO A 61 16.82 37.27 -38.77
N PRO A 62 17.06 36.48 -37.70
CA PRO A 62 16.02 36.15 -36.75
C PRO A 62 15.38 37.40 -36.15
N SER A 63 14.05 37.42 -36.16
CA SER A 63 13.22 38.47 -35.58
C SER A 63 11.92 37.86 -35.05
N LEU A 64 11.10 38.66 -34.36
CA LEU A 64 9.79 38.22 -33.91
C LEU A 64 8.91 37.68 -35.06
N GLN A 65 9.02 38.24 -36.26
CA GLN A 65 8.22 37.82 -37.42
C GLN A 65 8.68 36.46 -37.97
N THR A 66 9.98 36.19 -37.96
CA THR A 66 10.52 34.90 -38.41
C THR A 66 10.32 33.80 -37.36
N CYS A 67 10.26 34.18 -36.09
CA CYS A 67 9.96 33.30 -34.95
C CYS A 67 8.44 33.16 -34.71
N ALA A 68 7.67 33.03 -35.79
CA ALA A 68 6.22 32.91 -35.77
C ALA A 68 5.76 31.82 -36.75
N ASP A 69 4.47 31.47 -36.67
CA ASP A 69 3.80 30.51 -37.57
C ASP A 69 4.50 29.14 -37.68
N TYR A 70 4.97 28.63 -36.54
CA TYR A 70 5.58 27.30 -36.45
C TYR A 70 4.69 26.17 -37.02
N PRO A 71 3.35 26.15 -36.81
CA PRO A 71 2.52 25.09 -37.36
C PRO A 71 2.60 24.98 -38.88
N ALA A 72 2.50 26.10 -39.62
CA ALA A 72 2.54 26.07 -41.08
C ALA A 72 3.92 25.67 -41.61
N ARG A 73 4.98 26.23 -41.02
CA ARG A 73 6.37 25.91 -41.40
C ARG A 73 6.72 24.45 -41.14
N LEU A 74 6.31 23.92 -39.99
CA LEU A 74 6.56 22.52 -39.63
C LEU A 74 5.75 21.56 -40.51
N GLN A 75 4.48 21.87 -40.81
CA GLN A 75 3.64 21.08 -41.73
C GLN A 75 4.24 21.00 -43.14
N ALA A 76 4.79 22.11 -43.65
CA ALA A 76 5.44 22.13 -44.96
C ALA A 76 6.65 21.17 -45.03
N GLU A 77 7.45 21.09 -43.97
CA GLU A 77 8.59 20.17 -43.90
C GLU A 77 8.14 18.71 -43.66
N LEU A 78 7.09 18.49 -42.86
CA LEU A 78 6.53 17.16 -42.58
C LEU A 78 5.86 16.49 -43.78
N ALA A 79 5.38 17.26 -44.76
CA ALA A 79 4.70 16.74 -45.95
C ALA A 79 5.55 15.72 -46.75
N ASN A 80 6.88 15.85 -46.69
CA ASN A 80 7.82 15.00 -47.43
C ASN A 80 8.34 13.80 -46.62
N ILE A 81 7.89 13.64 -45.37
CA ILE A 81 8.39 12.65 -44.43
C ILE A 81 7.51 11.39 -44.45
N THR A 82 8.14 10.22 -44.57
CA THR A 82 7.41 8.94 -44.71
C THR A 82 7.66 7.95 -43.56
N THR A 83 8.80 8.09 -42.88
CA THR A 83 9.26 7.17 -41.82
C THR A 83 9.41 7.87 -40.47
N GLU A 84 9.36 7.10 -39.37
CA GLU A 84 9.56 7.64 -38.02
C GLU A 84 10.99 8.17 -37.78
N GLU A 85 12.02 7.54 -38.36
CA GLU A 85 13.40 8.00 -38.21
C GLU A 85 13.60 9.40 -38.81
N GLN A 86 13.00 9.63 -39.98
CA GLN A 86 12.95 10.95 -40.60
C GLN A 86 12.16 11.96 -39.76
N LEU A 87 11.03 11.55 -39.17
CA LEU A 87 10.28 12.38 -38.23
C LEU A 87 11.15 12.78 -37.04
N TYR A 88 11.85 11.83 -36.42
CA TYR A 88 12.68 12.10 -35.25
C TYR A 88 13.80 13.10 -35.56
N THR A 89 14.45 12.93 -36.71
CA THR A 89 15.51 13.83 -37.19
C THR A 89 14.95 15.24 -37.43
N LEU A 90 13.84 15.34 -38.17
CA LEU A 90 13.23 16.61 -38.52
C LEU A 90 12.79 17.41 -37.28
N LEU A 91 12.10 16.76 -36.32
CA LEU A 91 11.62 17.44 -35.11
C LEU A 91 12.76 18.07 -34.30
N ARG A 92 13.90 17.37 -34.19
CA ARG A 92 15.09 17.84 -33.45
C ARG A 92 15.77 18.99 -34.18
N GLN A 93 15.96 18.84 -35.49
CA GLN A 93 16.59 19.89 -36.31
C GLN A 93 15.73 21.16 -36.32
N PHE A 94 14.42 21.02 -36.46
CA PHE A 94 13.47 22.13 -36.40
C PHE A 94 13.50 22.81 -35.02
N ARG A 95 13.38 22.03 -33.93
CA ARG A 95 13.44 22.57 -32.57
C ARG A 95 14.75 23.33 -32.33
N ASN A 96 15.90 22.75 -32.65
CA ASN A 96 17.20 23.36 -32.43
C ASN A 96 17.37 24.66 -33.23
N ARG A 97 16.92 24.67 -34.49
CA ARG A 97 16.93 25.85 -35.36
C ARG A 97 16.10 27.00 -34.78
N GLU A 98 14.85 26.72 -34.40
CA GLU A 98 13.96 27.75 -33.87
C GLU A 98 14.39 28.22 -32.46
N MET A 99 14.87 27.31 -31.61
CA MET A 99 15.44 27.66 -30.30
C MET A 99 16.68 28.57 -30.42
N ALA A 100 17.55 28.31 -31.41
CA ALA A 100 18.71 29.16 -31.68
C ALA A 100 18.30 30.55 -32.17
N ALA A 101 17.27 30.63 -33.02
CA ALA A 101 16.68 31.90 -33.46
C ALA A 101 16.07 32.69 -32.28
N LEU A 102 15.39 32.00 -31.35
CA LEU A 102 14.86 32.62 -30.14
C LEU A 102 15.97 33.10 -29.19
N SER A 103 17.06 32.34 -29.04
CA SER A 103 18.24 32.75 -28.27
C SER A 103 18.90 34.00 -28.87
N PHE A 104 19.02 34.05 -30.20
CA PHE A 104 19.51 35.23 -30.93
C PHE A 104 18.64 36.46 -30.64
N CYS A 105 17.32 36.35 -30.82
CA CYS A 105 16.37 37.43 -30.54
C CYS A 105 16.41 37.89 -29.07
N GLN A 106 16.51 36.94 -28.14
CA GLN A 106 16.56 37.21 -26.70
C GLN A 106 17.85 37.96 -26.32
N SER A 107 18.99 37.54 -26.85
CA SER A 107 20.32 38.10 -26.57
C SER A 107 20.44 39.54 -27.05
N LEU A 108 19.81 39.86 -28.18
CA LEU A 108 19.82 41.18 -28.81
C LEU A 108 18.64 42.07 -28.37
N ASN A 109 17.80 41.63 -27.44
CA ASN A 109 16.59 42.33 -26.99
C ASN A 109 15.62 42.66 -28.15
N LEU A 110 15.60 41.83 -29.19
CA LEU A 110 14.67 41.95 -30.33
C LEU A 110 13.26 41.47 -30.01
N MET A 111 13.05 40.93 -28.81
CA MET A 111 11.79 40.42 -28.26
C MET A 111 11.64 40.81 -26.79
N SER A 112 10.41 41.06 -26.36
CA SER A 112 10.12 41.17 -24.92
C SER A 112 10.26 39.82 -24.23
N VAL A 113 10.45 39.83 -22.90
CA VAL A 113 10.49 38.60 -22.09
C VAL A 113 9.22 37.78 -22.29
N GLU A 114 8.07 38.46 -22.36
CA GLU A 114 6.75 37.88 -22.55
C GLU A 114 6.59 37.19 -23.90
N GLN A 115 7.00 37.87 -24.97
CA GLN A 115 7.00 37.27 -26.30
C GLN A 115 7.95 36.09 -26.38
N THR A 116 9.05 36.11 -25.65
CA THR A 116 10.03 35.01 -25.64
C THR A 116 9.42 33.73 -25.09
N PHE A 117 8.85 33.75 -23.88
CA PHE A 117 8.20 32.53 -23.34
C PHE A 117 6.93 32.15 -24.11
N THR A 118 6.25 33.11 -24.75
CA THR A 118 5.09 32.83 -25.62
C THR A 118 5.54 32.06 -26.86
N ALA A 119 6.60 32.51 -27.52
CA ALA A 119 7.15 31.85 -28.69
C ALA A 119 7.73 30.47 -28.36
N LEU A 120 8.41 30.32 -27.21
CA LEU A 120 8.86 29.02 -26.70
C LEU A 120 7.67 28.06 -26.49
N SER A 121 6.58 28.55 -25.91
CA SER A 121 5.35 27.75 -25.70
C SER A 121 4.70 27.35 -27.03
N GLN A 122 4.64 28.26 -28.00
CA GLN A 122 4.11 28.00 -29.34
C GLN A 122 4.94 26.97 -30.10
N LEU A 123 6.26 27.05 -30.02
CA LEU A 123 7.17 26.08 -30.62
C LEU A 123 6.94 24.69 -30.04
N ALA A 124 6.91 24.58 -28.70
CA ALA A 124 6.65 23.33 -28.00
C ALA A 124 5.30 22.73 -28.38
N GLU A 125 4.22 23.53 -28.32
CA GLU A 125 2.88 23.08 -28.72
C GLU A 125 2.85 22.61 -30.17
N SER A 126 3.45 23.36 -31.09
CA SER A 126 3.46 23.02 -32.53
C SER A 126 4.15 21.69 -32.78
N LEU A 127 5.28 21.43 -32.13
CA LEU A 127 6.02 20.17 -32.22
C LEU A 127 5.21 19.00 -31.62
N ILE A 128 4.57 19.19 -30.47
CA ILE A 128 3.74 18.16 -29.82
C ILE A 128 2.53 17.81 -30.69
N VAL A 129 1.79 18.82 -31.16
CA VAL A 129 0.58 18.66 -31.98
C VAL A 129 0.93 18.02 -33.32
N ALA A 130 1.97 18.49 -34.00
CA ALA A 130 2.38 17.91 -35.28
C ALA A 130 2.86 16.46 -35.13
N THR A 131 3.55 16.14 -34.02
CA THR A 131 3.97 14.76 -33.71
C THR A 131 2.76 13.85 -33.52
N ARG A 132 1.76 14.29 -32.74
CA ARG A 132 0.49 13.57 -32.55
C ARG A 132 -0.20 13.34 -33.89
N ASP A 133 -0.36 14.39 -34.68
CA ASP A 133 -1.12 14.37 -35.93
C ASP A 133 -0.44 13.54 -37.02
N TRP A 134 0.89 13.45 -36.99
CA TRP A 134 1.64 12.58 -37.89
C TRP A 134 1.59 11.10 -37.45
N LEU A 135 1.71 10.81 -36.15
CA LEU A 135 1.72 9.44 -35.62
C LEU A 135 0.35 8.77 -35.58
N TYR A 136 -0.71 9.53 -35.31
CA TYR A 136 -2.08 9.01 -35.23
C TYR A 136 -2.49 8.19 -36.49
N PRO A 137 -2.39 8.70 -37.73
CA PRO A 137 -2.75 7.94 -38.93
C PRO A 137 -1.86 6.71 -39.14
N LYS A 138 -0.57 6.76 -38.76
CA LYS A 138 0.36 5.61 -38.87
C LYS A 138 -0.07 4.46 -37.95
N ILE A 139 -0.42 4.75 -36.70
CA ILE A 139 -0.93 3.73 -35.79
C ILE A 139 -2.30 3.24 -36.24
N CYS A 140 -3.17 4.10 -36.79
CA CYS A 140 -4.44 3.67 -37.36
C CYS A 140 -4.25 2.64 -38.50
N GLN A 141 -3.19 2.76 -39.32
CA GLN A 141 -2.86 1.76 -40.35
C GLN A 141 -2.41 0.42 -39.75
N GLU A 142 -1.73 0.44 -38.60
CA GLU A 142 -1.21 -0.75 -37.93
C GLU A 142 -2.28 -1.48 -37.10
N LEU A 143 -3.08 -0.74 -36.33
CA LEU A 143 -3.98 -1.27 -35.28
C LEU A 143 -5.46 -1.02 -35.55
N GLY A 144 -5.80 -0.30 -36.62
CA GLY A 144 -7.16 0.12 -36.94
C GLY A 144 -7.48 1.47 -36.29
N THR A 145 -8.58 2.08 -36.73
CA THR A 145 -9.02 3.39 -36.22
C THR A 145 -9.85 3.21 -34.95
N PRO A 146 -9.50 3.84 -33.82
CA PRO A 146 -10.27 3.75 -32.58
C PRO A 146 -11.62 4.47 -32.75
N VAL A 147 -12.72 3.78 -32.48
CA VAL A 147 -14.07 4.35 -32.57
C VAL A 147 -14.83 4.18 -31.26
N ASN A 148 -15.84 5.03 -31.03
CA ASN A 148 -16.81 4.81 -29.96
C ASN A 148 -17.89 3.79 -30.39
N LYS A 149 -18.87 3.54 -29.51
CA LYS A 149 -19.99 2.62 -29.80
C LYS A 149 -20.82 3.01 -31.03
N CYS A 150 -20.80 4.29 -31.41
CA CYS A 150 -21.51 4.81 -32.58
C CYS A 150 -20.67 4.78 -33.86
N GLY A 151 -19.45 4.21 -33.82
CA GLY A 151 -18.54 4.16 -34.96
C GLY A 151 -17.83 5.48 -35.26
N GLN A 152 -17.89 6.47 -34.36
CA GLN A 152 -17.23 7.76 -34.53
C GLN A 152 -15.75 7.68 -34.10
N PRO A 153 -14.80 8.11 -34.94
CA PRO A 153 -13.38 8.12 -34.59
C PRO A 153 -13.09 8.92 -33.32
N GLN A 154 -12.21 8.39 -32.48
CA GLN A 154 -11.83 8.99 -31.20
C GLN A 154 -10.44 9.65 -31.30
N PRO A 155 -10.30 10.95 -31.02
CA PRO A 155 -8.99 11.61 -31.04
C PRO A 155 -8.22 11.42 -29.73
N LEU A 156 -6.89 11.55 -29.80
CA LEU A 156 -6.05 11.77 -28.62
C LEU A 156 -6.01 13.27 -28.29
N LEU A 157 -6.37 13.63 -27.07
CA LEU A 157 -6.24 14.97 -26.55
C LEU A 157 -5.06 15.06 -25.58
N ILE A 158 -4.36 16.20 -25.62
CA ILE A 158 -3.15 16.45 -24.84
C ILE A 158 -3.34 17.73 -24.05
N LEU A 159 -3.30 17.64 -22.73
CA LEU A 159 -3.20 18.81 -21.86
C LEU A 159 -1.73 19.08 -21.58
N GLY A 160 -1.28 20.30 -21.84
CA GLY A 160 -0.03 20.79 -21.26
C GLY A 160 -0.28 21.42 -19.91
N MET A 161 0.63 21.13 -19.00
CA MET A 161 0.55 21.52 -17.60
C MET A 161 1.63 22.58 -17.29
N GLY A 162 1.59 23.12 -16.07
CA GLY A 162 2.62 24.03 -15.57
C GLY A 162 2.88 25.23 -16.48
N LYS A 163 4.15 25.51 -16.77
CA LYS A 163 4.55 26.65 -17.60
C LYS A 163 4.10 26.51 -19.06
N LEU A 164 4.09 25.30 -19.62
CA LEU A 164 3.60 25.04 -20.97
C LEU A 164 2.10 25.37 -21.10
N GLY A 165 1.31 24.91 -20.14
CA GLY A 165 -0.12 25.18 -20.10
C GLY A 165 -0.46 26.64 -19.80
N GLY A 166 0.38 27.31 -18.99
CA GLY A 166 0.35 28.75 -18.75
C GLY A 166 0.73 29.62 -19.96
N PHE A 167 1.26 29.02 -21.02
CA PHE A 167 1.85 29.73 -22.17
C PHE A 167 3.06 30.59 -21.80
N GLU A 168 3.81 30.09 -20.82
CA GLU A 168 4.89 30.77 -20.12
C GLU A 168 6.12 29.86 -20.04
N LEU A 169 6.39 29.02 -21.05
CA LEU A 169 7.50 28.05 -21.05
C LEU A 169 8.88 28.71 -20.92
N ASN A 170 9.81 28.04 -20.24
CA ASN A 170 11.21 28.47 -20.18
C ASN A 170 12.02 27.92 -21.36
N PHE A 171 13.22 28.44 -21.56
CA PHE A 171 14.09 28.05 -22.67
C PHE A 171 14.43 26.54 -22.65
N SER A 172 14.82 26.02 -21.49
CA SER A 172 15.12 24.59 -21.29
C SER A 172 14.27 24.04 -20.15
N SER A 173 13.06 23.58 -20.48
CA SER A 173 12.09 23.01 -19.55
C SER A 173 11.61 21.65 -20.03
N ASP A 174 11.29 20.79 -19.07
CA ASP A 174 10.47 19.62 -19.34
C ASP A 174 9.06 20.07 -19.76
N ILE A 175 8.39 19.25 -20.58
CA ILE A 175 6.99 19.43 -20.95
C ILE A 175 6.13 18.46 -20.14
N ASP A 176 5.38 19.03 -19.20
CA ASP A 176 4.45 18.29 -18.38
C ASP A 176 3.14 18.03 -19.16
N LEU A 177 2.82 16.76 -19.44
CA LEU A 177 1.69 16.38 -20.29
C LEU A 177 0.72 15.43 -19.59
N ILE A 178 -0.58 15.57 -19.92
CA ILE A 178 -1.62 14.59 -19.59
C ILE A 178 -2.34 14.19 -20.87
N PHE A 179 -2.38 12.89 -21.15
CA PHE A 179 -3.10 12.35 -22.30
C PHE A 179 -4.48 11.83 -21.91
N THR A 180 -5.46 12.15 -22.75
CA THR A 180 -6.85 11.76 -22.52
C THR A 180 -7.59 11.56 -23.84
N TYR A 181 -8.66 10.76 -23.82
CA TYR A 181 -9.50 10.50 -24.99
C TYR A 181 -10.98 10.44 -24.58
N PRO A 182 -11.94 10.71 -25.48
CA PRO A 182 -13.32 10.93 -25.06
C PRO A 182 -14.01 9.66 -24.57
N GLU A 183 -14.13 8.64 -25.42
CA GLU A 183 -14.93 7.44 -25.13
C GLU A 183 -14.16 6.13 -25.26
N LYS A 184 -14.58 5.14 -24.45
CA LYS A 184 -14.15 3.76 -24.57
C LYS A 184 -14.76 3.12 -25.82
N GLY A 185 -14.09 2.11 -26.35
CA GLY A 185 -14.49 1.42 -27.57
C GLY A 185 -13.34 0.55 -28.10
N GLU A 186 -13.42 0.17 -29.35
CA GLU A 186 -12.43 -0.68 -30.00
C GLU A 186 -12.03 -0.15 -31.37
N THR A 187 -10.89 -0.62 -31.89
CA THR A 187 -10.39 -0.24 -33.21
C THR A 187 -11.08 -1.00 -34.35
N VAL A 188 -11.33 -0.30 -35.46
CA VAL A 188 -11.95 -0.86 -36.68
C VAL A 188 -11.00 -0.70 -37.87
N GLY A 189 -10.98 -1.70 -38.77
CA GLY A 189 -10.22 -1.63 -40.03
C GLY A 189 -8.84 -2.29 -40.01
N ALA A 190 -8.47 -2.99 -38.93
CA ALA A 190 -7.26 -3.82 -38.87
C ALA A 190 -7.59 -5.32 -38.71
N ARG A 191 -6.56 -6.17 -38.91
CA ARG A 191 -6.68 -7.63 -38.82
C ARG A 191 -7.12 -8.13 -37.43
N ARG A 192 -6.84 -7.36 -36.38
CA ARG A 192 -7.23 -7.65 -34.99
C ARG A 192 -7.70 -6.36 -34.31
N SER A 193 -8.92 -6.38 -33.79
CA SER A 193 -9.49 -5.32 -32.96
C SER A 193 -8.71 -5.19 -31.63
N VAL A 194 -8.48 -3.95 -31.19
CA VAL A 194 -7.78 -3.61 -29.95
C VAL A 194 -8.62 -2.59 -29.18
N ASP A 195 -8.63 -2.68 -27.85
CA ASP A 195 -9.33 -1.70 -27.00
C ASP A 195 -8.72 -0.29 -27.15
N ASN A 196 -9.56 0.74 -27.16
CA ASN A 196 -9.12 2.14 -27.31
C ASN A 196 -8.06 2.53 -26.26
N SER A 197 -8.15 2.03 -25.02
CA SER A 197 -7.12 2.30 -24.00
C SER A 197 -5.74 1.80 -24.43
N GLN A 198 -5.66 0.59 -24.99
CA GLN A 198 -4.40 0.02 -25.48
C GLN A 198 -3.88 0.76 -26.71
N PHE A 199 -4.78 1.18 -27.61
CA PHE A 199 -4.43 2.01 -28.76
C PHE A 199 -3.78 3.34 -28.31
N PHE A 200 -4.44 4.08 -27.41
CA PHE A 200 -3.96 5.39 -26.97
C PHE A 200 -2.72 5.30 -26.08
N ILE A 201 -2.54 4.25 -25.29
CA ILE A 201 -1.29 4.01 -24.55
C ILE A 201 -0.12 3.81 -25.52
N ARG A 202 -0.31 3.06 -26.62
CA ARG A 202 0.74 2.89 -27.64
C ARG A 202 1.05 4.18 -28.39
N LEU A 203 0.03 4.96 -28.73
CA LEU A 203 0.22 6.28 -29.34
C LEU A 203 0.97 7.23 -28.40
N ALA A 204 0.58 7.28 -27.13
CA ALA A 204 1.27 8.04 -26.10
C ALA A 204 2.75 7.68 -26.00
N GLN A 205 3.08 6.38 -25.95
CA GLN A 205 4.46 5.89 -25.91
C GLN A 205 5.27 6.32 -27.14
N ARG A 206 4.69 6.27 -28.34
CA ARG A 206 5.38 6.72 -29.58
C ARG A 206 5.58 8.24 -29.61
N ILE A 207 4.60 9.01 -29.14
CA ILE A 207 4.74 10.48 -29.02
C ILE A 207 5.86 10.82 -28.03
N ILE A 208 5.85 10.22 -26.83
CA ILE A 208 6.91 10.41 -25.82
C ILE A 208 8.27 10.06 -26.41
N LYS A 209 8.39 8.90 -27.07
CA LYS A 209 9.64 8.49 -27.71
C LYS A 209 10.11 9.48 -28.79
N ALA A 210 9.20 9.99 -29.63
CA ALA A 210 9.54 10.94 -30.68
C ALA A 210 10.11 12.25 -30.12
N LEU A 211 9.57 12.71 -28.98
CA LEU A 211 9.94 13.98 -28.34
C LEU A 211 11.18 13.86 -27.44
N ASP A 212 11.30 12.79 -26.66
CA ASP A 212 12.25 12.68 -25.53
C ASP A 212 13.56 11.93 -25.89
N LEU A 213 13.49 10.99 -26.85
CA LEU A 213 14.64 10.13 -27.17
C LEU A 213 15.87 10.97 -27.55
N HIS A 214 17.02 10.74 -26.91
CA HIS A 214 18.25 11.41 -27.30
C HIS A 214 18.89 10.70 -28.51
N THR A 215 19.01 11.39 -29.64
CA THR A 215 19.70 10.93 -30.85
C THR A 215 20.95 11.76 -31.11
N ILE A 216 21.66 11.50 -32.21
CA ILE A 216 22.80 12.32 -32.65
C ILE A 216 22.43 13.79 -32.89
N ASP A 217 21.17 14.07 -33.23
CA ASP A 217 20.62 15.42 -33.41
C ASP A 217 20.11 16.04 -32.10
N GLY A 218 20.26 15.34 -30.96
CA GLY A 218 19.78 15.76 -29.64
C GLY A 218 18.38 15.23 -29.31
N PHE A 219 17.56 16.06 -28.67
CA PHE A 219 16.18 15.75 -28.26
C PHE A 219 15.25 16.93 -28.61
N VAL A 220 13.94 16.70 -28.60
CA VAL A 220 12.95 17.77 -28.85
C VAL A 220 12.60 18.44 -27.51
N TYR A 221 11.98 17.68 -26.62
CA TYR A 221 11.70 18.07 -25.23
C TYR A 221 11.70 16.83 -24.34
N ARG A 222 12.20 16.99 -23.11
CA ARG A 222 12.04 16.01 -22.04
C ARG A 222 10.58 15.98 -21.61
N THR A 223 9.98 14.80 -21.53
CA THR A 223 8.55 14.64 -21.26
C THR A 223 8.32 14.18 -19.83
N ASP A 224 7.48 14.91 -19.09
CA ASP A 224 7.06 14.51 -17.73
C ASP A 224 5.58 14.16 -17.71
N MET A 225 5.28 12.92 -17.34
CA MET A 225 3.92 12.39 -17.28
C MET A 225 3.42 12.23 -15.84
N ARG A 226 4.18 12.64 -14.82
CA ARG A 226 3.89 12.39 -13.39
C ARG A 226 2.65 13.10 -12.87
N LEU A 227 2.25 14.20 -13.49
CA LEU A 227 1.05 14.96 -13.13
C LEU A 227 -0.26 14.31 -13.60
N ARG A 228 -0.20 13.19 -14.33
CA ARG A 228 -1.40 12.46 -14.75
C ARG A 228 -2.10 11.81 -13.54
N PRO A 229 -3.43 11.55 -13.63
CA PRO A 229 -4.14 10.79 -12.60
C PRO A 229 -3.43 9.48 -12.23
N PHE A 230 -3.38 9.19 -10.92
CA PHE A 230 -2.64 8.06 -10.32
C PHE A 230 -1.10 8.11 -10.46
N GLY A 231 -0.52 9.21 -10.97
CA GLY A 231 0.92 9.40 -11.09
C GLY A 231 1.60 8.30 -11.92
N ASP A 232 2.81 7.88 -11.51
CA ASP A 232 3.60 6.89 -12.25
C ASP A 232 2.97 5.51 -12.36
N ALA A 233 2.09 5.15 -11.43
CA ALA A 233 1.35 3.89 -11.47
C ALA A 233 0.13 3.93 -12.40
N GLY A 234 -0.29 5.13 -12.82
CA GLY A 234 -1.45 5.34 -13.70
C GLY A 234 -1.17 5.01 -15.17
N ALA A 235 -2.24 4.65 -15.88
CA ALA A 235 -2.20 4.52 -17.34
C ALA A 235 -1.74 5.84 -18.00
N LEU A 236 -0.98 5.74 -19.10
CA LEU A 236 -0.46 6.92 -19.80
C LEU A 236 -1.58 7.77 -20.43
N ALA A 237 -2.71 7.15 -20.80
CA ALA A 237 -3.88 7.82 -21.34
C ALA A 237 -5.16 7.28 -20.69
N LEU A 238 -6.08 8.19 -20.34
CA LEU A 238 -7.36 7.85 -19.70
C LEU A 238 -8.55 8.30 -20.54
N SER A 239 -9.66 7.58 -20.47
CA SER A 239 -10.95 8.05 -21.02
C SER A 239 -11.48 9.22 -20.19
N PHE A 240 -12.30 10.11 -20.75
CA PHE A 240 -12.94 11.20 -20.01
C PHE A 240 -13.68 10.72 -18.76
N ALA A 241 -14.46 9.64 -18.87
CA ALA A 241 -15.18 9.07 -17.71
C ALA A 241 -14.22 8.69 -16.57
N ALA A 242 -13.15 7.94 -16.87
CA ALA A 242 -12.15 7.57 -15.86
C ALA A 242 -11.41 8.78 -15.27
N MET A 243 -11.19 9.83 -16.08
CA MET A 243 -10.57 11.07 -15.62
C MET A 243 -11.52 11.89 -14.72
N GLU A 244 -12.81 11.91 -15.05
CA GLU A 244 -13.86 12.54 -14.26
C GLU A 244 -14.00 11.87 -12.90
N ASP A 245 -14.14 10.54 -12.89
CA ASP A 245 -14.24 9.73 -11.66
C ASP A 245 -13.05 10.02 -10.73
N TYR A 246 -11.82 10.05 -11.29
CA TYR A 246 -10.62 10.34 -10.51
C TYR A 246 -10.67 11.73 -9.86
N TYR A 247 -10.91 12.79 -10.64
CA TYR A 247 -10.87 14.15 -10.12
C TYR A 247 -12.04 14.45 -9.16
N GLN A 248 -13.19 13.81 -9.36
CA GLN A 248 -14.33 13.94 -8.46
C GLN A 248 -14.11 13.22 -7.13
N GLU A 249 -13.63 11.98 -7.15
CA GLU A 249 -13.54 11.14 -5.94
C GLU A 249 -12.22 11.29 -5.18
N GLN A 250 -11.12 11.52 -5.90
CA GLN A 250 -9.75 11.41 -5.34
C GLN A 250 -8.91 12.68 -5.52
N GLY A 251 -9.39 13.64 -6.31
CA GLY A 251 -8.62 14.81 -6.68
C GLY A 251 -8.29 15.74 -5.50
N ARG A 252 -7.00 15.95 -5.27
CA ARG A 252 -6.42 16.70 -4.15
C ARG A 252 -6.26 18.18 -4.45
N ASP A 253 -6.09 19.00 -3.42
CA ASP A 253 -5.96 20.46 -3.59
C ASP A 253 -4.68 20.88 -4.32
N TRP A 254 -3.58 20.14 -4.15
CA TRP A 254 -2.37 20.36 -4.96
C TRP A 254 -2.59 20.00 -6.44
N GLU A 255 -3.47 19.04 -6.74
CA GLU A 255 -3.84 18.72 -8.14
C GLU A 255 -4.70 19.83 -8.73
N ARG A 256 -5.57 20.46 -7.92
CA ARG A 256 -6.29 21.68 -8.34
C ARG A 256 -5.32 22.82 -8.65
N TYR A 257 -4.33 23.01 -7.79
CA TYR A 257 -3.25 23.99 -7.99
C TYR A 257 -2.54 23.77 -9.34
N ALA A 258 -2.16 22.52 -9.65
CA ALA A 258 -1.54 22.18 -10.94
C ALA A 258 -2.50 22.40 -12.12
N MET A 259 -3.76 22.00 -11.97
CA MET A 259 -4.77 22.06 -13.02
C MET A 259 -5.24 23.48 -13.37
N ILE A 260 -4.92 24.51 -12.56
CA ILE A 260 -5.10 25.91 -12.96
C ILE A 260 -4.38 26.20 -14.28
N LYS A 261 -3.19 25.63 -14.46
CA LYS A 261 -2.38 25.84 -15.66
C LYS A 261 -2.75 24.89 -16.80
N ALA A 262 -3.64 23.91 -16.59
CA ALA A 262 -3.98 22.94 -17.63
C ALA A 262 -4.57 23.65 -18.87
N ARG A 263 -3.95 23.40 -20.02
CA ARG A 263 -4.39 23.92 -21.32
C ARG A 263 -4.38 22.82 -22.36
N LEU A 264 -5.42 22.78 -23.16
CA LEU A 264 -5.53 21.84 -24.26
C LEU A 264 -4.62 22.29 -25.41
N MET A 265 -3.82 21.36 -25.93
CA MET A 265 -2.92 21.62 -27.04
C MET A 265 -3.65 21.50 -28.38
N GLY A 266 -3.49 22.50 -29.25
CA GLY A 266 -4.23 22.60 -30.51
C GLY A 266 -5.71 22.91 -30.28
N GLU A 267 -6.00 23.80 -29.33
CA GLU A 267 -7.35 24.16 -28.89
C GLU A 267 -8.21 24.72 -30.04
N ASP A 268 -9.20 23.93 -30.44
CA ASP A 268 -10.27 24.31 -31.37
C ASP A 268 -11.61 24.40 -30.63
N ASP A 269 -12.20 25.60 -30.55
CA ASP A 269 -13.48 25.83 -29.89
C ASP A 269 -14.67 25.26 -30.66
N SER A 270 -14.51 24.90 -31.94
CA SER A 270 -15.54 24.21 -32.72
C SER A 270 -15.60 22.71 -32.42
N ASN A 271 -14.56 22.15 -31.79
CA ASN A 271 -14.49 20.72 -31.47
C ASN A 271 -15.31 20.39 -30.20
N PRO A 272 -16.32 19.50 -30.28
CA PRO A 272 -17.20 19.20 -29.15
C PRO A 272 -16.46 18.51 -27.99
N TYR A 273 -15.45 17.68 -28.27
CA TYR A 273 -14.68 16.98 -27.23
C TYR A 273 -13.81 17.96 -26.44
N HIS A 274 -13.34 19.05 -27.06
CA HIS A 274 -12.59 20.10 -26.38
C HIS A 274 -13.48 20.83 -25.38
N GLN A 275 -14.70 21.20 -25.79
CA GLN A 275 -15.67 21.85 -24.91
C GLN A 275 -16.10 20.93 -23.76
N GLN A 276 -16.32 19.64 -24.05
CA GLN A 276 -16.67 18.64 -23.05
C GLN A 276 -15.60 18.52 -21.96
N LEU A 277 -14.32 18.36 -22.35
CA LEU A 277 -13.21 18.26 -21.41
C LEU A 277 -13.07 19.51 -20.54
N LYS A 278 -13.16 20.71 -21.14
CA LYS A 278 -13.14 21.99 -20.38
C LYS A 278 -14.27 22.06 -19.36
N LYS A 279 -15.49 21.68 -19.76
CA LYS A 279 -16.68 21.70 -18.89
C LYS A 279 -16.55 20.69 -17.74
N MET A 280 -15.94 19.54 -17.99
CA MET A 280 -15.67 18.49 -16.99
C MET A 280 -14.64 18.93 -15.95
N LEU A 281 -13.53 19.56 -16.37
CA LEU A 281 -12.44 19.94 -15.47
C LEU A 281 -12.72 21.23 -14.69
N LYS A 282 -13.54 22.14 -15.23
CA LYS A 282 -13.78 23.46 -14.62
C LYS A 282 -14.31 23.40 -13.18
N PRO A 283 -15.31 22.56 -12.83
CA PRO A 283 -15.81 22.45 -11.45
C PRO A 283 -14.78 21.90 -10.46
N PHE A 284 -13.88 21.04 -10.94
CA PHE A 284 -12.79 20.49 -10.13
C PHE A 284 -11.78 21.57 -9.74
N VAL A 285 -11.35 22.38 -10.71
CA VAL A 285 -10.34 23.44 -10.51
C VAL A 285 -10.92 24.64 -9.75
N TYR A 286 -12.08 25.15 -10.17
CA TYR A 286 -12.65 26.40 -9.68
C TYR A 286 -13.93 26.16 -8.88
N ARG A 287 -13.78 25.91 -7.57
CA ARG A 287 -14.90 25.68 -6.66
C ARG A 287 -15.74 26.94 -6.47
N ARG A 288 -17.08 26.82 -6.55
CA ARG A 288 -18.01 27.94 -6.27
C ARG A 288 -18.14 28.27 -4.78
N TYR A 289 -17.98 27.26 -3.94
CA TYR A 289 -18.07 27.35 -2.49
C TYR A 289 -16.71 26.98 -1.89
N ILE A 290 -16.20 27.86 -1.03
CA ILE A 290 -14.95 27.69 -0.30
C ILE A 290 -15.34 27.70 1.17
N ASP A 291 -15.01 26.63 1.87
CA ASP A 291 -15.17 26.52 3.31
C ASP A 291 -13.81 26.68 4.01
N PHE A 292 -13.82 26.61 5.34
CA PHE A 292 -12.60 26.75 6.14
C PHE A 292 -11.58 25.64 5.87
N SER A 293 -12.02 24.43 5.48
CA SER A 293 -11.11 23.31 5.18
C SER A 293 -10.24 23.60 3.96
N VAL A 294 -10.79 24.27 2.95
CA VAL A 294 -10.04 24.68 1.75
C VAL A 294 -8.99 25.74 2.10
N ILE A 295 -9.32 26.70 2.96
CA ILE A 295 -8.36 27.72 3.41
C ILE A 295 -7.24 27.08 4.23
N GLN A 296 -7.57 26.12 5.10
CA GLN A 296 -6.57 25.38 5.85
C GLN A 296 -5.64 24.58 4.93
N SER A 297 -6.17 23.91 3.91
CA SER A 297 -5.37 23.19 2.91
C SER A 297 -4.39 24.12 2.16
N LEU A 298 -4.81 25.34 1.83
CA LEU A 298 -3.92 26.35 1.23
C LEU A 298 -2.82 26.82 2.19
N ARG A 299 -3.13 26.97 3.48
CA ARG A 299 -2.13 27.25 4.53
C ARG A 299 -1.14 26.10 4.69
N ASP A 300 -1.61 24.86 4.67
CA ASP A 300 -0.76 23.67 4.75
C ASP A 300 0.19 23.60 3.54
N MET A 301 -0.28 23.93 2.34
CA MET A 301 0.56 24.06 1.14
C MET A 301 1.59 25.20 1.25
N LYS A 302 1.21 26.36 1.79
CA LYS A 302 2.13 27.48 2.07
C LYS A 302 3.24 27.02 3.03
N ALA A 303 2.85 26.42 4.16
CA ALA A 303 3.78 25.92 5.16
C ALA A 303 4.71 24.83 4.61
N MET A 304 4.22 23.98 3.71
CA MET A 304 5.06 22.99 3.01
C MET A 304 6.14 23.67 2.16
N ILE A 305 5.80 24.70 1.38
CA ILE A 305 6.77 25.47 0.57
C ILE A 305 7.84 26.10 1.48
N GLU A 306 7.43 26.73 2.58
CA GLU A 306 8.38 27.36 3.51
C GLU A 306 9.30 26.39 4.23
N ARG A 307 8.79 25.21 4.59
CA ARG A 307 9.60 24.14 5.19
C ARG A 307 10.57 23.56 4.18
N GLU A 308 10.16 23.36 2.92
CA GLU A 308 11.04 22.90 1.84
C GLU A 308 12.22 23.85 1.61
N ILE A 309 11.95 25.17 1.60
CA ILE A 309 12.98 26.22 1.47
C ILE A 309 13.97 26.15 2.64
N ARG A 310 13.46 26.13 3.89
CA ARG A 310 14.29 26.05 5.10
C ARG A 310 15.13 24.77 5.15
N ARG A 311 14.52 23.63 4.82
CA ARG A 311 15.16 22.31 4.89
C ARG A 311 16.29 22.16 3.89
N ARG A 312 16.10 22.59 2.64
CA ARG A 312 17.11 22.39 1.59
C ARG A 312 18.24 23.42 1.63
N GLY A 313 18.06 24.54 2.33
CA GLY A 313 19.09 25.59 2.41
C GLY A 313 19.57 26.05 1.04
N LEU A 314 18.68 26.04 0.03
CA LEU A 314 19.03 26.33 -1.37
C LEU A 314 19.43 27.80 -1.49
N VAL A 315 20.74 28.06 -1.44
CA VAL A 315 21.34 29.34 -1.80
C VAL A 315 21.41 29.42 -3.33
N ASP A 316 21.19 30.61 -3.89
CA ASP A 316 21.35 30.92 -5.31
C ASP A 316 20.43 30.13 -6.28
N ASN A 317 19.30 29.59 -5.80
CA ASN A 317 18.28 28.99 -6.67
C ASN A 317 17.14 29.98 -6.97
N ILE A 318 17.00 30.41 -8.22
CA ILE A 318 16.04 31.45 -8.63
C ILE A 318 14.58 31.00 -8.62
N LYS A 319 14.32 29.68 -8.63
CA LYS A 319 12.96 29.12 -8.69
C LYS A 319 12.47 28.67 -7.32
N LEU A 320 13.29 27.90 -6.62
CA LEU A 320 12.95 27.23 -5.36
C LEU A 320 13.47 27.98 -4.12
N GLY A 321 14.34 28.98 -4.28
CA GLY A 321 14.77 29.82 -3.17
C GLY A 321 13.64 30.73 -2.64
N ALA A 322 13.84 31.28 -1.46
CA ALA A 322 12.94 32.28 -0.88
C ALA A 322 12.77 33.46 -1.84
N GLY A 323 11.52 33.90 -2.08
CA GLY A 323 11.22 34.93 -3.06
C GLY A 323 11.38 34.53 -4.53
N GLY A 324 11.58 33.25 -4.82
CA GLY A 324 11.78 32.73 -6.17
C GLY A 324 10.49 32.64 -6.99
N ILE A 325 10.63 32.19 -8.24
CA ILE A 325 9.53 32.09 -9.22
C ILE A 325 8.34 31.28 -8.67
N ARG A 326 8.60 30.20 -7.91
CA ARG A 326 7.55 29.35 -7.35
C ARG A 326 6.68 30.07 -6.33
N GLU A 327 7.25 30.97 -5.52
CA GLU A 327 6.46 31.77 -4.57
C GLU A 327 5.54 32.76 -5.31
N VAL A 328 6.03 33.38 -6.40
CA VAL A 328 5.20 34.26 -7.25
C VAL A 328 4.02 33.50 -7.85
N GLU A 329 4.28 32.31 -8.42
CA GLU A 329 3.25 31.43 -8.95
C GLU A 329 2.22 31.08 -7.86
N PHE A 330 2.70 30.72 -6.67
CA PHE A 330 1.83 30.35 -5.56
C PHE A 330 0.91 31.49 -5.11
N ILE A 331 1.44 32.71 -4.95
CA ILE A 331 0.67 33.89 -4.56
C ILE A 331 -0.52 34.10 -5.50
N VAL A 332 -0.27 34.12 -6.81
CA VAL A 332 -1.32 34.39 -7.80
C VAL A 332 -2.33 33.24 -7.86
N GLN A 333 -1.86 32.00 -7.90
CA GLN A 333 -2.74 30.82 -8.04
C GLN A 333 -3.61 30.57 -6.80
N VAL A 334 -3.15 30.94 -5.60
CA VAL A 334 -3.96 30.90 -4.38
C VAL A 334 -5.24 31.73 -4.54
N PHE A 335 -5.13 32.96 -5.06
CA PHE A 335 -6.31 33.79 -5.31
C PHE A 335 -7.22 33.18 -6.39
N GLN A 336 -6.64 32.53 -7.41
CA GLN A 336 -7.42 31.82 -8.43
C GLN A 336 -8.21 30.64 -7.83
N LEU A 337 -7.63 29.90 -6.88
CA LEU A 337 -8.33 28.80 -6.18
C LEU A 337 -9.46 29.31 -5.28
N ILE A 338 -9.24 30.42 -4.56
CA ILE A 338 -10.23 30.97 -3.62
C ILE A 338 -11.38 31.68 -4.37
N ARG A 339 -11.05 32.50 -5.37
CA ARG A 339 -12.02 33.41 -6.00
C ARG A 339 -12.40 33.02 -7.43
N GLY A 340 -11.59 32.22 -8.13
CA GLY A 340 -11.81 31.88 -9.53
C GLY A 340 -13.13 31.17 -9.82
N GLY A 341 -13.74 30.48 -8.86
CA GLY A 341 -15.08 29.89 -9.05
C GLY A 341 -16.22 30.90 -9.13
N ARG A 342 -16.02 32.13 -8.60
CA ARG A 342 -16.98 33.24 -8.62
C ARG A 342 -16.58 34.35 -9.58
N GLU A 343 -15.28 34.51 -9.82
CA GLU A 343 -14.69 35.54 -10.66
C GLU A 343 -14.07 34.92 -11.92
N PRO A 344 -14.79 34.90 -13.07
CA PRO A 344 -14.26 34.34 -14.31
C PRO A 344 -12.97 35.01 -14.80
N ALA A 345 -12.76 36.28 -14.46
CA ALA A 345 -11.53 37.03 -14.77
C ALA A 345 -10.28 36.46 -14.08
N LEU A 346 -10.43 35.57 -13.09
CA LEU A 346 -9.33 34.87 -12.45
C LEU A 346 -9.13 33.45 -12.99
N GLN A 347 -9.86 33.03 -14.04
CA GLN A 347 -9.71 31.70 -14.65
C GLN A 347 -8.69 31.67 -15.81
N HIS A 348 -7.96 32.78 -16.03
CA HIS A 348 -6.87 32.83 -17.01
C HIS A 348 -5.65 32.03 -16.53
N ARG A 349 -4.96 31.35 -17.46
CA ARG A 349 -3.81 30.51 -17.10
C ARG A 349 -2.52 31.30 -16.96
N SER A 350 -2.35 32.39 -17.71
CA SER A 350 -1.16 33.25 -17.62
C SER A 350 -1.18 34.07 -16.33
N LEU A 351 -0.07 34.06 -15.61
CA LEU A 351 0.10 34.79 -14.36
C LEU A 351 -0.02 36.30 -14.58
N LEU A 352 0.65 36.80 -15.62
CA LEU A 352 0.68 38.22 -15.95
C LEU A 352 -0.69 38.78 -16.36
N THR A 353 -1.56 37.95 -16.94
CA THR A 353 -2.95 38.34 -17.24
C THR A 353 -3.81 38.44 -15.97
N VAL A 354 -3.54 37.62 -14.95
CA VAL A 354 -4.35 37.55 -13.73
C VAL A 354 -4.02 38.69 -12.75
N LEU A 355 -2.74 39.10 -12.65
CA LEU A 355 -2.29 40.14 -11.71
C LEU A 355 -3.12 41.45 -11.77
N PRO A 356 -3.41 42.05 -12.94
CA PRO A 356 -4.26 43.25 -13.01
C PRO A 356 -5.67 43.05 -12.46
N HIS A 357 -6.24 41.85 -12.65
CA HIS A 357 -7.57 41.52 -12.13
C HIS A 357 -7.57 41.36 -10.61
N LEU A 358 -6.48 40.89 -10.00
CA LEU A 358 -6.34 40.86 -8.54
C LEU A 358 -6.38 42.27 -7.93
N VAL A 359 -5.77 43.25 -8.60
CA VAL A 359 -5.83 44.66 -8.18
C VAL A 359 -7.24 45.23 -8.36
N GLN A 360 -7.88 44.99 -9.50
CA GLN A 360 -9.26 45.46 -9.77
C GLN A 360 -10.27 44.94 -8.74
N LEU A 361 -10.06 43.71 -8.25
CA LEU A 361 -10.89 43.06 -7.24
C LEU A 361 -10.48 43.43 -5.79
N ASN A 362 -9.50 44.33 -5.61
CA ASN A 362 -8.93 44.71 -4.32
C ASN A 362 -8.44 43.51 -3.49
N LEU A 363 -7.90 42.48 -4.15
CA LEU A 363 -7.34 41.30 -3.49
C LEU A 363 -5.87 41.50 -3.11
N ILE A 364 -5.15 42.31 -3.89
CA ILE A 364 -3.79 42.77 -3.60
C ILE A 364 -3.65 44.27 -3.91
N PRO A 365 -2.83 45.02 -3.17
CA PRO A 365 -2.49 46.40 -3.50
C PRO A 365 -1.82 46.53 -4.87
N ALA A 366 -2.02 47.67 -5.55
CA ALA A 366 -1.42 47.93 -6.86
C ALA A 366 0.12 47.93 -6.81
N GLU A 367 0.71 48.42 -5.72
CA GLU A 367 2.15 48.45 -5.51
C GLU A 367 2.74 47.04 -5.42
N GLU A 368 2.09 46.14 -4.66
CA GLU A 368 2.50 44.74 -4.54
C GLU A 368 2.37 44.00 -5.88
N ALA A 369 1.29 44.24 -6.63
CA ALA A 369 1.11 43.64 -7.95
C ALA A 369 2.19 44.08 -8.95
N GLN A 370 2.57 45.37 -8.93
CA GLN A 370 3.66 45.90 -9.76
C GLN A 370 5.01 45.29 -9.35
N ALA A 371 5.27 45.18 -8.05
CA ALA A 371 6.49 44.54 -7.54
C ALA A 371 6.57 43.06 -7.93
N LEU A 372 5.48 42.31 -7.83
CA LEU A 372 5.40 40.91 -8.28
C LEU A 372 5.61 40.77 -9.80
N GLN A 373 5.00 41.66 -10.60
CA GLN A 373 5.18 41.66 -12.06
C GLN A 373 6.64 41.93 -12.43
N ALA A 374 7.26 42.96 -11.85
CA ALA A 374 8.65 43.30 -12.08
C ALA A 374 9.60 42.16 -11.66
N ALA A 375 9.40 41.60 -10.47
CA ALA A 375 10.18 40.49 -9.97
C ALA A 375 10.03 39.25 -10.86
N TYR A 376 8.81 38.91 -11.28
CA TYR A 376 8.55 37.77 -12.17
C TYR A 376 9.27 37.94 -13.52
N LEU A 377 9.10 39.07 -14.19
CA LEU A 377 9.75 39.33 -15.48
C LEU A 377 11.27 39.28 -15.37
N PHE A 378 11.83 39.86 -14.29
CA PHE A 378 13.26 39.81 -14.03
C PHE A 378 13.76 38.38 -13.80
N LEU A 379 13.12 37.62 -12.90
CA LEU A 379 13.48 36.23 -12.60
C LEU A 379 13.36 35.32 -13.83
N ARG A 380 12.32 35.52 -14.65
CA ARG A 380 12.13 34.79 -15.92
C ARG A 380 13.18 35.15 -16.96
N ARG A 381 13.61 36.42 -17.02
CA ARG A 381 14.74 36.85 -17.87
C ARG A 381 16.03 36.17 -17.43
N VAL A 382 16.33 36.16 -16.13
CA VAL A 382 17.51 35.47 -15.57
C VAL A 382 17.46 33.98 -15.91
N GLU A 383 16.33 33.31 -15.64
CA GLU A 383 16.15 31.88 -15.88
C GLU A 383 16.33 31.53 -17.36
N ASN A 384 15.67 32.25 -18.27
CA ASN A 384 15.75 31.96 -19.70
C ASN A 384 17.14 32.23 -20.28
N VAL A 385 17.83 33.29 -19.84
CA VAL A 385 19.21 33.56 -20.30
C VAL A 385 20.15 32.48 -19.80
N LEU A 386 20.07 32.14 -18.50
CA LEU A 386 20.89 31.11 -17.89
C LEU A 386 20.74 29.76 -18.62
N GLN A 387 19.51 29.38 -18.95
CA GLN A 387 19.23 28.14 -19.69
C GLN A 387 19.67 28.21 -21.15
N ALA A 388 19.55 29.39 -21.80
CA ALA A 388 19.92 29.58 -23.20
C ALA A 388 21.42 29.54 -23.47
N ILE A 389 22.27 29.66 -22.45
CA ILE A 389 23.73 29.55 -22.61
C ILE A 389 24.08 28.20 -23.23
N ASP A 390 23.58 27.10 -22.64
CA ASP A 390 23.94 25.73 -23.02
C ASP A 390 22.73 24.84 -23.38
N ASP A 391 21.51 25.38 -23.39
CA ASP A 391 20.26 24.61 -23.41
C ASP A 391 20.18 23.56 -22.27
N LYS A 392 20.51 24.01 -21.05
CA LYS A 392 20.48 23.17 -19.84
C LYS A 392 19.38 23.61 -18.90
N GLN A 393 18.68 22.66 -18.29
CA GLN A 393 17.68 22.93 -17.25
C GLN A 393 18.39 23.24 -15.92
N THR A 394 18.87 24.46 -15.78
CA THR A 394 19.44 24.97 -14.53
C THR A 394 18.58 26.10 -13.96
N GLN A 395 18.58 26.17 -12.63
CA GLN A 395 17.95 27.21 -11.82
C GLN A 395 18.95 27.79 -10.80
N LEU A 396 20.20 27.29 -10.82
CA LEU A 396 21.28 27.74 -9.94
C LEU A 396 22.09 28.80 -10.66
N LEU A 397 22.39 29.90 -9.97
CA LEU A 397 23.25 30.94 -10.52
C LEU A 397 24.65 30.40 -10.85
N PRO A 398 25.29 30.91 -11.91
CA PRO A 398 26.60 30.43 -12.34
C PRO A 398 27.71 30.90 -11.40
N GLN A 399 28.71 30.03 -11.23
CA GLN A 399 29.92 30.34 -10.47
C GLN A 399 31.08 30.82 -11.35
N ASN A 400 31.03 30.56 -12.66
CA ASN A 400 32.07 30.99 -13.60
C ASN A 400 31.90 32.46 -13.98
N GLU A 401 33.00 33.18 -14.13
CA GLU A 401 32.96 34.62 -14.42
C GLU A 401 32.34 34.91 -15.80
N GLY A 402 32.51 34.01 -16.78
CA GLY A 402 31.95 34.16 -18.12
C GLY A 402 30.42 34.24 -18.15
N ASP A 403 29.73 33.31 -17.50
CA ASP A 403 28.26 33.31 -17.51
C ASP A 403 27.68 34.39 -16.58
N GLN A 404 28.43 34.79 -15.54
CA GLN A 404 28.09 35.96 -14.74
C GLN A 404 28.06 37.23 -15.58
N VAL A 405 29.07 37.44 -16.45
CA VAL A 405 29.11 38.57 -17.38
C VAL A 405 27.96 38.51 -18.40
N ARG A 406 27.62 37.32 -18.91
CA ARG A 406 26.45 37.10 -19.79
C ARG A 406 25.15 37.53 -19.10
N LEU A 407 24.91 37.10 -17.85
CA LEU A 407 23.72 37.47 -17.09
C LEU A 407 23.66 38.99 -16.81
N VAL A 408 24.77 39.59 -16.37
CA VAL A 408 24.87 41.03 -16.14
C VAL A 408 24.50 41.80 -17.40
N HIS A 409 25.04 41.41 -18.56
CA HIS A 409 24.74 42.04 -19.84
C HIS A 409 23.24 41.92 -20.20
N ALA A 410 22.69 40.70 -20.15
CA ALA A 410 21.32 40.43 -20.58
C ALA A 410 20.25 40.98 -19.63
N CYS A 411 20.56 41.18 -18.36
CA CYS A 411 19.62 41.66 -17.34
C CYS A 411 19.73 43.16 -17.06
N ARG A 412 20.84 43.81 -17.46
CA ARG A 412 21.00 45.26 -17.32
C ARG A 412 19.94 46.04 -18.10
N ARG A 413 19.70 45.64 -19.36
CA ARG A 413 18.66 46.22 -20.22
C ARG A 413 17.93 45.11 -20.94
N PHE A 414 16.60 45.11 -20.86
CA PHE A 414 15.75 44.21 -21.63
C PHE A 414 14.40 44.87 -21.91
N ARG A 415 13.61 44.28 -22.81
CA ARG A 415 12.28 44.80 -23.16
C ARG A 415 11.17 43.99 -22.49
N CYS A 416 10.11 44.68 -22.07
CA CYS A 416 8.87 44.07 -21.59
C CYS A 416 7.65 44.73 -22.26
N LEU A 417 6.46 44.17 -22.04
CA LEU A 417 5.22 44.75 -22.52
C LEU A 417 4.59 45.64 -21.45
N SER A 418 4.18 46.83 -21.86
CA SER A 418 3.28 47.70 -21.09
C SER A 418 1.88 47.09 -20.96
N GLN A 419 1.06 47.67 -20.08
CA GLN A 419 -0.37 47.31 -19.97
C GLN A 419 -1.14 47.48 -21.30
N ASN A 420 -0.66 48.34 -22.20
CA ASN A 420 -1.27 48.58 -23.51
C ASN A 420 -0.67 47.71 -24.63
N GLY A 421 0.19 46.75 -24.30
CA GLY A 421 0.86 45.87 -25.26
C GLY A 421 1.99 46.52 -26.06
N GLN A 422 2.35 47.77 -25.74
CA GLN A 422 3.50 48.45 -26.33
C GLN A 422 4.80 48.05 -25.63
N TRP A 423 5.91 48.08 -26.35
CA TRP A 423 7.22 47.73 -25.83
C TRP A 423 7.77 48.83 -24.95
N ILE A 424 8.29 48.46 -23.79
CA ILE A 424 9.03 49.33 -22.89
C ILE A 424 10.41 48.72 -22.69
N GLU A 425 11.44 49.56 -22.76
CA GLU A 425 12.78 49.19 -22.37
C GLU A 425 12.97 49.42 -20.87
N VAL A 426 13.36 48.37 -20.16
CA VAL A 426 13.65 48.39 -18.73
C VAL A 426 15.15 48.44 -18.56
N GLU A 427 15.64 49.50 -17.92
CA GLU A 427 17.04 49.61 -17.50
C GLU A 427 17.13 49.39 -15.99
N ASN A 428 17.84 48.35 -15.59
CA ASN A 428 18.08 48.01 -14.19
C ASN A 428 19.44 48.59 -13.74
N PRO A 429 19.59 48.94 -12.45
CA PRO A 429 20.84 49.49 -11.90
C PRO A 429 21.92 48.41 -11.70
N ILE A 430 22.31 47.76 -12.80
CA ILE A 430 23.22 46.61 -12.83
C ILE A 430 24.47 47.00 -13.64
N GLY A 431 25.62 47.06 -12.98
CA GLY A 431 26.92 47.38 -13.61
C GLY A 431 27.89 46.20 -13.65
N ASP A 432 27.77 45.29 -12.69
CA ASP A 432 28.64 44.14 -12.46
C ASP A 432 27.87 43.01 -11.76
N TRP A 433 28.56 41.91 -11.43
CA TRP A 433 27.94 40.76 -10.77
C TRP A 433 27.40 41.08 -9.36
N GLN A 434 28.11 41.92 -8.60
CA GLN A 434 27.70 42.27 -7.23
C GLN A 434 26.40 43.08 -7.22
N THR A 435 26.29 44.06 -8.12
CA THR A 435 25.07 44.87 -8.29
C THR A 435 23.93 44.06 -8.90
N PHE A 436 24.20 43.13 -9.82
CA PHE A 436 23.21 42.14 -10.29
C PHE A 436 22.65 41.33 -9.12
N TYR A 437 23.53 40.77 -8.28
CA TYR A 437 23.14 39.91 -7.17
C TYR A 437 22.32 40.68 -6.12
N ALA A 438 22.72 41.91 -5.78
CA ALA A 438 21.97 42.77 -4.88
C ALA A 438 20.56 43.10 -5.44
N TYR A 439 20.45 43.37 -6.73
CA TYR A 439 19.15 43.62 -7.37
C TYR A 439 18.27 42.36 -7.38
N LEU A 440 18.84 41.19 -7.65
CA LEU A 440 18.12 39.91 -7.55
C LEU A 440 17.56 39.69 -6.14
N GLN A 441 18.37 39.89 -5.10
CA GLN A 441 17.94 39.76 -3.71
C GLN A 441 16.83 40.75 -3.36
N GLN A 442 16.89 41.98 -3.87
CA GLN A 442 15.83 42.97 -3.70
C GLN A 442 14.50 42.48 -4.32
N GLN A 443 14.53 41.94 -5.54
CA GLN A 443 13.32 41.39 -6.18
C GLN A 443 12.78 40.18 -5.40
N GLN A 444 13.65 39.28 -4.95
CA GLN A 444 13.25 38.15 -4.11
C GLN A 444 12.63 38.60 -2.78
N GLN A 445 13.19 39.62 -2.13
CA GLN A 445 12.63 40.16 -0.90
C GLN A 445 11.23 40.77 -1.11
N ASN A 446 11.01 41.46 -2.25
CA ASN A 446 9.69 41.99 -2.59
C ASN A 446 8.64 40.87 -2.71
N VAL A 447 8.98 39.76 -3.37
CA VAL A 447 8.11 38.58 -3.47
C VAL A 447 7.87 37.98 -2.08
N ARG A 448 8.93 37.82 -1.29
CA ARG A 448 8.86 37.21 0.03
C ARG A 448 7.97 37.99 0.98
N ASN A 449 8.01 39.32 0.92
CA ASN A 449 7.15 40.19 1.72
C ASN A 449 5.67 39.92 1.42
N VAL A 450 5.28 39.79 0.15
CA VAL A 450 3.90 39.47 -0.22
C VAL A 450 3.54 38.03 0.19
N PHE A 451 4.46 37.08 0.00
CA PHE A 451 4.25 35.68 0.34
C PHE A 451 3.99 35.47 1.84
N GLN A 452 4.70 36.18 2.72
CA GLN A 452 4.53 36.06 4.18
C GLN A 452 3.13 36.49 4.62
N HIS A 453 2.60 37.57 4.06
CA HIS A 453 1.28 38.10 4.40
C HIS A 453 0.13 37.37 3.67
N LEU A 454 0.44 36.41 2.78
CA LEU A 454 -0.53 35.61 2.05
C LEU A 454 -1.28 34.67 2.99
N ILE A 455 -2.61 34.83 3.08
CA ILE A 455 -3.54 34.04 3.92
C ILE A 455 -3.05 33.98 5.38
N GLY A 456 -3.50 34.94 6.20
CA GLY A 456 -3.03 35.20 7.57
C GLY A 456 -2.64 33.96 8.39
N ASP A 457 -1.45 34.03 9.00
CA ASP A 457 -0.91 33.01 9.89
C ASP A 457 -1.68 33.02 11.21
N ASP A 458 -2.22 31.86 11.62
CA ASP A 458 -2.77 31.67 12.97
C ASP A 458 -1.60 31.54 13.98
N ASN A 459 -0.79 32.61 14.14
CA ASN A 459 0.18 32.69 15.23
C ASN A 459 -0.53 32.76 16.60
N GLU A 460 -1.85 32.95 16.65
CA GLU A 460 -2.63 32.94 17.90
C GLU A 460 -3.09 31.53 18.36
N ASN A 461 -3.00 30.49 17.52
CA ASN A 461 -3.33 29.10 17.92
C ASN A 461 -2.09 28.21 18.14
N GLN A 462 -0.87 28.77 18.06
CA GLN A 462 0.37 28.03 18.29
C GLN A 462 0.58 27.60 19.76
N SER A 463 -0.23 28.09 20.70
CA SER A 463 -0.12 27.68 22.11
C SER A 463 -0.77 26.33 22.44
N ASN A 464 -1.45 25.66 21.50
CA ASN A 464 -2.19 24.41 21.77
C ASN A 464 -1.79 23.19 20.90
N GLN A 465 -0.66 23.20 20.19
CA GLN A 465 -0.10 21.97 19.60
C GLN A 465 1.10 21.48 20.41
N GLU A 466 0.79 20.69 21.43
CA GLU A 466 1.71 19.73 22.05
C GLU A 466 2.38 18.87 20.94
N HIS A 467 3.71 18.84 20.94
CA HIS A 467 4.59 17.98 20.12
C HIS A 467 4.43 18.06 18.59
N ASP A 468 5.20 18.95 17.95
CA ASP A 468 5.43 18.90 16.50
C ASP A 468 6.29 17.67 16.17
N SER A 469 5.64 16.52 15.99
CA SER A 469 6.30 15.25 15.65
C SER A 469 7.12 15.41 14.37
N ILE A 470 8.38 14.95 14.39
CA ILE A 470 9.25 14.96 13.19
C ILE A 470 8.66 14.13 12.04
N TRP A 471 7.71 13.23 12.35
CA TRP A 471 7.05 12.33 11.41
C TRP A 471 5.77 12.92 10.80
N ARG A 472 5.40 14.17 11.10
CA ARG A 472 4.13 14.80 10.67
C ARG A 472 3.87 14.71 9.16
N ASP A 473 4.90 14.83 8.33
CA ASP A 473 4.78 14.76 6.86
C ASP A 473 5.21 13.41 6.27
N PHE A 474 5.29 12.34 7.08
CA PHE A 474 5.79 11.02 6.68
C PHE A 474 5.21 10.51 5.35
N LEU A 475 3.90 10.67 5.16
CA LEU A 475 3.19 10.16 3.99
C LEU A 475 3.29 11.06 2.75
N ASN A 476 3.59 12.35 2.91
CA ASN A 476 3.39 13.37 1.87
C ASN A 476 4.67 13.97 1.30
N SER A 477 5.77 14.06 2.08
CA SER A 477 6.85 15.00 1.72
C SER A 477 8.28 14.46 1.72
N TYR A 478 8.53 13.24 2.23
CA TYR A 478 9.89 12.72 2.26
C TYR A 478 10.24 11.96 0.97
N GLN A 479 11.41 12.23 0.40
CA GLN A 479 12.09 11.30 -0.50
C GLN A 479 12.86 10.26 0.33
N ASP A 480 13.37 9.18 -0.28
CA ASP A 480 14.10 8.13 0.47
C ASP A 480 15.38 8.68 1.14
N ASP A 481 16.08 9.60 0.48
CA ASP A 481 17.24 10.30 1.05
C ASP A 481 16.86 11.12 2.30
N GLU A 482 15.63 11.65 2.34
CA GLU A 482 15.15 12.48 3.43
C GLU A 482 14.68 11.63 4.62
N LEU A 483 14.02 10.48 4.36
CA LEU A 483 13.75 9.48 5.39
C LEU A 483 15.04 9.01 6.05
N SER A 484 16.09 8.77 5.26
CA SER A 484 17.41 8.39 5.77
C SER A 484 17.98 9.47 6.70
N SER A 485 17.87 10.76 6.34
CA SER A 485 18.34 11.86 7.18
C SER A 485 17.56 12.00 8.51
N LEU A 486 16.27 11.70 8.53
CA LEU A 486 15.48 11.67 9.78
C LEU A 486 15.90 10.52 10.68
N LEU A 487 16.11 9.35 10.10
CA LEU A 487 16.56 8.17 10.83
C LEU A 487 17.95 8.37 11.45
N GLN A 488 18.82 9.18 10.83
CA GLN A 488 20.14 9.54 11.40
C GLN A 488 20.06 10.32 12.72
N GLN A 489 18.91 10.95 13.02
CA GLN A 489 18.70 11.62 14.32
C GLN A 489 18.57 10.59 15.47
N TYR A 490 18.27 9.34 15.14
CA TYR A 490 18.21 8.24 16.08
C TYR A 490 19.52 7.45 16.08
N SER A 491 20.02 7.12 17.27
CA SER A 491 21.31 6.44 17.46
C SER A 491 21.23 4.92 17.19
N PHE A 492 20.78 4.52 15.99
CA PHE A 492 20.70 3.12 15.58
C PHE A 492 22.01 2.63 14.94
N ALA A 493 22.24 1.31 14.96
CA ALA A 493 23.29 0.68 14.17
C ALA A 493 22.97 0.78 12.66
N GLU A 494 24.00 0.81 11.81
CA GLU A 494 23.86 0.99 10.35
C GLU A 494 22.96 -0.09 9.70
N THR A 495 23.03 -1.33 10.18
CA THR A 495 22.18 -2.43 9.71
C THR A 495 20.70 -2.17 10.00
N THR A 496 20.38 -1.80 11.24
CA THR A 496 19.03 -1.47 11.69
C THR A 496 18.47 -0.24 10.96
N HIS A 497 19.30 0.78 10.73
CA HIS A 497 18.93 1.96 9.96
C HIS A 497 18.42 1.59 8.56
N ASN A 498 19.18 0.77 7.83
CA ASN A 498 18.84 0.34 6.47
C ASN A 498 17.56 -0.52 6.42
N GLU A 499 17.38 -1.43 7.40
CA GLU A 499 16.16 -2.23 7.53
C GLU A 499 14.92 -1.37 7.75
N LEU A 500 14.98 -0.40 8.68
CA LEU A 500 13.87 0.50 8.98
C LEU A 500 13.52 1.39 7.79
N LEU A 501 14.53 1.93 7.10
CA LEU A 501 14.35 2.73 5.89
C LEU A 501 13.60 1.93 4.82
N ALA A 502 14.04 0.70 4.53
CA ALA A 502 13.40 -0.15 3.54
C ALA A 502 11.93 -0.46 3.89
N VAL A 503 11.64 -0.76 5.16
CA VAL A 503 10.28 -1.04 5.64
C VAL A 503 9.36 0.18 5.52
N LEU A 504 9.84 1.35 5.94
CA LEU A 504 9.08 2.61 5.89
C LEU A 504 8.83 3.06 4.45
N SER A 505 9.85 3.03 3.58
CA SER A 505 9.71 3.39 2.17
C SER A 505 8.72 2.45 1.46
N ARG A 506 8.81 1.13 1.71
CA ARG A 506 7.86 0.15 1.15
C ARG A 506 6.43 0.44 1.58
N PHE A 507 6.20 0.67 2.88
CA PHE A 507 4.88 1.01 3.40
C PHE A 507 4.33 2.29 2.78
N ARG A 508 5.13 3.37 2.72
CA ARG A 508 4.70 4.64 2.11
C ARG A 508 4.28 4.45 0.65
N SER A 509 5.09 3.77 -0.15
CA SER A 509 4.76 3.48 -1.55
C SER A 509 3.49 2.64 -1.69
N GLU A 510 3.26 1.69 -0.78
CA GLU A 510 2.04 0.89 -0.76
C GLU A 510 0.80 1.74 -0.47
N ILE A 511 0.85 2.58 0.57
CA ILE A 511 -0.27 3.44 0.96
C ILE A 511 -0.61 4.46 -0.14
N GLN A 512 0.39 5.03 -0.80
CA GLN A 512 0.18 5.98 -1.91
C GLN A 512 -0.54 5.34 -3.11
N ARG A 513 -0.39 4.03 -3.33
CA ARG A 513 -1.05 3.29 -4.42
C ARG A 513 -2.47 2.84 -4.08
N ARG A 514 -2.80 2.69 -2.80
CA ARG A 514 -4.14 2.25 -2.37
C ARG A 514 -5.16 3.37 -2.50
N GLN A 515 -6.37 3.04 -2.95
CA GLN A 515 -7.50 3.96 -3.03
C GLN A 515 -8.07 4.19 -1.63
N ILE A 516 -7.54 5.20 -0.95
CA ILE A 516 -7.99 5.64 0.37
C ILE A 516 -8.77 6.94 0.16
N GLY A 517 -10.03 6.97 0.59
CA GLY A 517 -10.85 8.18 0.53
C GLY A 517 -10.23 9.32 1.36
N GLN A 518 -10.65 10.57 1.09
CA GLN A 518 -10.10 11.77 1.72
C GLN A 518 -10.06 11.65 3.26
N ARG A 519 -11.18 11.24 3.88
CA ARG A 519 -11.29 11.06 5.33
C ARG A 519 -10.29 10.04 5.89
N GLY A 520 -10.09 8.92 5.21
CA GLY A 520 -9.12 7.90 5.62
C GLY A 520 -7.69 8.42 5.60
N ARG A 521 -7.33 9.24 4.59
CA ARG A 521 -6.01 9.87 4.50
C ARG A 521 -5.79 10.91 5.60
N GLU A 522 -6.80 11.71 5.93
CA GLU A 522 -6.73 12.70 7.02
C GLU A 522 -6.46 12.01 8.37
N VAL A 523 -7.20 10.94 8.66
CA VAL A 523 -6.98 10.15 9.88
C VAL A 523 -5.59 9.52 9.88
N LEU A 524 -5.15 8.95 8.75
CA LEU A 524 -3.83 8.32 8.66
C LEU A 524 -2.68 9.33 8.82
N ASN A 525 -2.80 10.54 8.28
CA ASN A 525 -1.83 11.63 8.47
C ASN A 525 -1.72 12.05 9.95
N LYS A 526 -2.77 11.89 10.74
CA LYS A 526 -2.76 12.13 12.20
C LYS A 526 -2.27 10.92 12.99
N LEU A 527 -2.65 9.71 12.58
CA LEU A 527 -2.32 8.46 13.27
C LEU A 527 -0.84 8.08 13.12
N MET A 528 -0.29 8.17 11.90
CA MET A 528 1.08 7.69 11.62
C MET A 528 2.15 8.38 12.47
N PRO A 529 2.14 9.72 12.66
CA PRO A 529 3.09 10.36 13.58
C PRO A 529 3.01 9.80 14.99
N CYS A 530 1.81 9.63 15.54
CA CYS A 530 1.60 9.03 16.87
C CYS A 530 2.13 7.59 16.96
N VAL A 531 1.92 6.78 15.92
CA VAL A 531 2.42 5.41 15.84
C VAL A 531 3.95 5.39 15.82
N LEU A 532 4.57 6.21 14.96
CA LEU A 532 6.02 6.25 14.81
C LEU A 532 6.68 6.80 16.07
N ASP A 533 6.17 7.88 16.67
CA ASP A 533 6.70 8.42 17.94
C ASP A 533 6.73 7.36 19.05
N LYS A 534 5.68 6.54 19.17
CA LYS A 534 5.65 5.44 20.16
C LYS A 534 6.60 4.31 19.84
N LEU A 535 6.82 3.99 18.55
CA LEU A 535 7.68 2.89 18.12
C LEU A 535 9.18 3.26 18.14
N PHE A 536 9.53 4.51 17.83
CA PHE A 536 10.91 4.96 17.72
C PHE A 536 11.66 5.08 19.05
N VAL A 537 10.94 5.05 20.18
CA VAL A 537 11.51 5.01 21.53
C VAL A 537 11.80 3.57 21.98
N ARG A 538 11.37 2.55 21.21
CA ARG A 538 11.49 1.15 21.61
C ARG A 538 12.82 0.52 21.19
N PRO A 539 13.43 -0.33 22.05
CA PRO A 539 14.66 -1.05 21.70
C PRO A 539 14.43 -2.18 20.68
N ASP A 540 13.20 -2.71 20.58
CA ASP A 540 12.82 -3.84 19.72
C ASP A 540 12.16 -3.40 18.40
N ILE A 541 12.33 -2.13 17.99
CA ILE A 541 11.62 -1.51 16.86
C ILE A 541 11.69 -2.32 15.56
N SER A 542 12.84 -2.89 15.20
CA SER A 542 13.01 -3.70 13.97
C SER A 542 12.02 -4.87 13.91
N ASN A 543 11.64 -5.42 15.06
CA ASN A 543 10.71 -6.54 15.14
C ASN A 543 9.24 -6.09 15.21
N VAL A 544 8.97 -4.91 15.78
CA VAL A 544 7.59 -4.44 16.04
C VAL A 544 7.04 -3.62 14.89
N LEU A 545 7.85 -2.76 14.28
CA LEU A 545 7.42 -1.86 13.21
C LEU A 545 6.80 -2.61 12.02
N PRO A 546 7.41 -3.68 11.46
CA PRO A 546 6.81 -4.40 10.34
C PRO A 546 5.43 -4.99 10.66
N LYS A 547 5.23 -5.45 11.90
CA LYS A 547 3.96 -6.02 12.37
C LYS A 547 2.86 -4.97 12.44
N ILE A 548 3.15 -3.81 13.03
CA ILE A 548 2.19 -2.70 13.14
C ILE A 548 1.85 -2.14 11.77
N LEU A 549 2.84 -1.94 10.89
CA LEU A 549 2.59 -1.48 9.54
C LEU A 549 1.77 -2.49 8.72
N ASN A 550 1.97 -3.80 8.92
CA ASN A 550 1.14 -4.83 8.29
C ASN A 550 -0.34 -4.73 8.73
N ILE A 551 -0.58 -4.53 10.03
CA ILE A 551 -1.94 -4.34 10.57
C ILE A 551 -2.59 -3.09 9.94
N ILE A 552 -1.89 -1.95 9.95
CA ILE A 552 -2.39 -0.70 9.36
C ILE A 552 -2.65 -0.86 7.86
N SER A 553 -1.77 -1.53 7.12
CA SER A 553 -1.92 -1.77 5.67
C SER A 553 -3.18 -2.59 5.35
N ASN A 554 -3.53 -3.55 6.20
CA ASN A 554 -4.74 -4.37 6.03
C ASN A 554 -6.04 -3.64 6.37
N VAL A 555 -5.98 -2.56 7.16
CA VAL A 555 -7.15 -1.75 7.52
C VAL A 555 -7.22 -0.39 6.84
N VAL A 556 -6.24 -0.03 6.01
CA VAL A 556 -6.12 1.35 5.50
C VAL A 556 -7.31 1.80 4.64
N THR A 557 -8.05 0.87 4.02
CA THR A 557 -9.26 1.16 3.26
C THR A 557 -10.53 1.22 4.13
N ARG A 558 -10.43 0.89 5.41
CA ARG A 558 -11.52 0.85 6.39
C ARG A 558 -11.31 1.95 7.43
N THR A 559 -11.74 3.16 7.07
CA THR A 559 -11.54 4.39 7.86
C THR A 559 -11.93 4.24 9.34
N THR A 560 -12.97 3.48 9.66
CA THR A 560 -13.45 3.27 11.04
C THR A 560 -12.41 2.65 11.96
N TYR A 561 -11.58 1.71 11.47
CA TYR A 561 -10.51 1.11 12.27
C TYR A 561 -9.33 2.07 12.46
N LEU A 562 -9.04 2.90 11.46
CA LEU A 562 -8.03 3.96 11.61
C LEU A 562 -8.48 5.01 12.64
N GLU A 563 -9.76 5.39 12.60
CA GLU A 563 -10.37 6.31 13.56
C GLU A 563 -10.34 5.73 14.97
N LEU A 564 -10.69 4.44 15.14
CA LEU A 564 -10.60 3.76 16.43
C LEU A 564 -9.19 3.88 17.04
N LEU A 565 -8.14 3.61 16.27
CA LEU A 565 -6.76 3.71 16.75
C LEU A 565 -6.32 5.15 17.03
N GLN A 566 -6.84 6.13 16.28
CA GLN A 566 -6.50 7.53 16.45
C GLN A 566 -7.25 8.18 17.62
N GLU A 567 -8.51 7.80 17.86
CA GLU A 567 -9.37 8.33 18.94
C GLU A 567 -9.12 7.63 20.28
N HIS A 568 -8.59 6.41 20.27
CA HIS A 568 -8.29 5.64 21.49
C HIS A 568 -6.79 5.32 21.63
N PRO A 569 -5.98 6.25 22.15
CA PRO A 569 -4.54 6.04 22.36
C PRO A 569 -4.20 4.80 23.20
N ALA A 570 -5.04 4.46 24.18
CA ALA A 570 -4.86 3.26 25.00
C ALA A 570 -4.93 1.96 24.18
N ALA A 571 -5.82 1.89 23.19
CA ALA A 571 -5.93 0.75 22.30
C ALA A 571 -4.71 0.65 21.37
N LEU A 572 -4.18 1.78 20.90
CA LEU A 572 -2.92 1.82 20.14
C LEU A 572 -1.73 1.33 20.98
N ASP A 573 -1.63 1.78 22.24
CA ASP A 573 -0.59 1.31 23.17
C ASP A 573 -0.69 -0.20 23.42
N MET A 574 -1.91 -0.71 23.58
CA MET A 574 -2.16 -2.14 23.73
C MET A 574 -1.78 -2.93 22.48
N LEU A 575 -2.14 -2.42 21.30
CA LEU A 575 -1.80 -3.02 20.01
C LEU A 575 -0.27 -3.16 19.86
N ILE A 576 0.47 -2.09 20.18
CA ILE A 576 1.94 -2.09 20.13
C ILE A 576 2.50 -3.09 21.14
N ARG A 577 2.00 -3.08 22.38
CA ARG A 577 2.46 -3.99 23.44
C ARG A 577 2.25 -5.46 23.08
N LEU A 578 1.06 -5.83 22.62
CA LEU A 578 0.75 -7.21 22.22
C LEU A 578 1.53 -7.64 20.98
N SER A 579 1.67 -6.76 19.98
CA SER A 579 2.42 -7.07 18.76
C SER A 579 3.92 -7.23 19.01
N ALA A 580 4.45 -6.49 19.99
CA ALA A 580 5.82 -6.65 20.46
C ALA A 580 6.01 -8.00 21.16
N ALA A 581 5.07 -8.38 22.05
CA ALA A 581 5.16 -9.60 22.82
C ALA A 581 4.89 -10.87 22.01
N SER A 582 3.98 -10.84 21.03
CA SER A 582 3.57 -12.00 20.24
C SER A 582 3.39 -11.69 18.75
N PRO A 583 4.23 -12.23 17.85
CA PRO A 583 3.96 -12.24 16.41
C PRO A 583 2.65 -12.96 16.06
N MET A 584 2.28 -14.02 16.77
CA MET A 584 1.02 -14.74 16.53
C MET A 584 -0.19 -13.81 16.72
N ILE A 585 -0.21 -13.02 17.80
CA ILE A 585 -1.28 -12.03 18.05
C ILE A 585 -1.28 -10.96 16.96
N ALA A 586 -0.11 -10.44 16.58
CA ALA A 586 -0.01 -9.44 15.52
C ALA A 586 -0.57 -9.95 14.17
N GLU A 587 -0.24 -11.19 13.81
CA GLU A 587 -0.75 -11.84 12.60
C GLU A 587 -2.26 -12.11 12.70
N GLN A 588 -2.75 -12.52 13.87
CA GLN A 588 -4.17 -12.70 14.12
C GLN A 588 -4.97 -11.40 13.93
N ILE A 589 -4.52 -10.28 14.49
CA ILE A 589 -5.17 -8.97 14.34
C ILE A 589 -5.08 -8.48 12.90
N ALA A 590 -3.95 -8.69 12.22
CA ALA A 590 -3.79 -8.33 10.82
C ALA A 590 -4.78 -9.09 9.91
N ASN A 591 -4.98 -10.38 10.17
CA ASN A 591 -5.91 -11.23 9.42
C ASN A 591 -7.38 -10.97 9.79
N PHE A 592 -7.64 -10.60 11.05
CA PHE A 592 -8.98 -10.34 11.57
C PHE A 592 -9.08 -8.95 12.24
N PRO A 593 -9.17 -7.85 11.47
CA PRO A 593 -9.19 -6.49 12.01
C PRO A 593 -10.32 -6.17 12.99
N ILE A 594 -11.41 -6.94 12.98
CA ILE A 594 -12.51 -6.80 13.96
C ILE A 594 -12.02 -6.97 15.41
N LEU A 595 -10.89 -7.65 15.59
CA LEU A 595 -10.24 -7.82 16.88
C LEU A 595 -9.66 -6.52 17.47
N LEU A 596 -9.55 -5.45 16.69
CA LEU A 596 -9.16 -4.14 17.23
C LEU A 596 -10.17 -3.63 18.27
N ASP A 597 -11.44 -4.03 18.15
CA ASP A 597 -12.50 -3.66 19.11
C ASP A 597 -12.23 -4.28 20.49
N GLU A 598 -11.60 -5.46 20.55
CA GLU A 598 -11.22 -6.14 21.79
C GLU A 598 -10.14 -5.37 22.57
N LEU A 599 -9.41 -4.47 21.91
CA LEU A 599 -8.37 -3.64 22.54
C LEU A 599 -8.95 -2.44 23.30
N LEU A 600 -10.23 -2.12 23.11
CA LEU A 600 -10.88 -0.99 23.77
C LEU A 600 -11.17 -1.26 25.25
N ASP A 601 -11.41 -2.51 25.64
CA ASP A 601 -11.70 -2.89 27.02
C ASP A 601 -10.64 -3.84 27.59
N HIS A 602 -9.71 -3.28 28.36
CA HIS A 602 -8.63 -4.04 28.99
C HIS A 602 -9.15 -5.11 29.98
N LYS A 603 -10.33 -4.93 30.58
CA LYS A 603 -10.83 -5.91 31.56
C LYS A 603 -11.23 -7.20 30.87
N THR A 604 -11.94 -7.13 29.76
CA THR A 604 -12.36 -8.32 29.00
C THR A 604 -11.18 -8.92 28.24
N LEU A 605 -10.23 -8.10 27.80
CA LEU A 605 -9.02 -8.57 27.09
C LEU A 605 -8.17 -9.53 27.93
N PHE A 606 -8.02 -9.28 29.23
CA PHE A 606 -7.15 -10.08 30.11
C PHE A 606 -7.87 -11.14 30.95
N ASN A 607 -9.21 -11.13 30.94
CA ASN A 607 -10.01 -12.06 31.73
C ASN A 607 -10.89 -12.89 30.79
N PRO A 608 -10.39 -14.01 30.25
CA PRO A 608 -11.22 -14.91 29.47
C PRO A 608 -12.42 -15.43 30.29
N PRO A 609 -13.52 -15.85 29.63
CA PRO A 609 -14.69 -16.34 30.33
C PRO A 609 -14.37 -17.49 31.29
N PRO A 610 -15.05 -17.58 32.45
CA PRO A 610 -14.95 -18.76 33.30
C PRO A 610 -15.28 -20.05 32.52
N PHE A 611 -14.64 -21.17 32.89
CA PHE A 611 -14.80 -22.46 32.19
C PHE A 611 -16.27 -22.90 32.02
N THR A 612 -17.12 -22.55 32.98
CA THR A 612 -18.55 -22.91 32.98
C THR A 612 -19.40 -22.05 32.04
N GLU A 613 -18.91 -20.89 31.60
CA GLU A 613 -19.72 -19.87 30.92
C GLU A 613 -19.57 -19.86 29.39
N TYR A 614 -18.59 -20.57 28.82
CA TYR A 614 -18.34 -20.56 27.37
C TYR A 614 -19.59 -20.83 26.52
N HIS A 615 -20.42 -21.78 26.93
CA HIS A 615 -21.68 -22.10 26.24
C HIS A 615 -22.69 -20.96 26.32
N ASN A 616 -22.82 -20.31 27.48
CA ASN A 616 -23.76 -19.20 27.70
C ASN A 616 -23.31 -17.95 26.95
N THR A 617 -22.03 -17.58 27.07
CA THR A 617 -21.46 -16.41 26.38
C THR A 617 -21.57 -16.55 24.86
N LEU A 618 -21.31 -17.75 24.32
CA LEU A 618 -21.51 -18.02 22.90
C LEU A 618 -22.98 -17.89 22.49
N LYS A 619 -23.89 -18.45 23.29
CA LYS A 619 -25.33 -18.35 23.02
C LYS A 619 -25.79 -16.89 23.02
N GLU A 620 -25.32 -16.09 23.97
CA GLU A 620 -25.59 -14.64 24.02
C GLU A 620 -25.05 -13.89 22.81
N TYR A 621 -23.85 -14.25 22.35
CA TYR A 621 -23.27 -13.68 21.14
C TYR A 621 -24.13 -13.98 19.91
N LEU A 622 -24.59 -15.23 19.75
CA LEU A 622 -25.40 -15.67 18.61
C LEU A 622 -26.87 -15.19 18.65
N MET A 623 -27.41 -14.81 19.82
CA MET A 623 -28.80 -14.33 19.95
C MET A 623 -29.07 -13.05 19.15
N ARG A 624 -28.03 -12.26 18.84
CA ARG A 624 -28.14 -11.01 18.08
C ARG A 624 -28.26 -11.23 16.57
N ILE A 625 -28.11 -12.47 16.12
CA ILE A 625 -28.00 -12.84 14.72
C ILE A 625 -29.27 -13.60 14.31
N PRO A 626 -29.90 -13.25 13.17
CA PRO A 626 -31.05 -13.99 12.66
C PRO A 626 -30.76 -15.49 12.58
N GLN A 627 -31.68 -16.31 13.07
CA GLN A 627 -31.50 -17.78 13.09
C GLN A 627 -31.56 -18.41 11.70
N ASP A 628 -32.18 -17.70 10.75
CA ASP A 628 -32.41 -18.16 9.37
C ASP A 628 -31.24 -17.79 8.43
N ASP A 629 -30.31 -16.93 8.88
CA ASP A 629 -29.14 -16.52 8.12
C ASP A 629 -27.93 -17.40 8.47
N GLU A 630 -27.76 -18.48 7.72
CA GLU A 630 -26.69 -19.45 7.93
C GLU A 630 -25.29 -18.83 7.82
N GLU A 631 -25.06 -17.96 6.84
CA GLU A 631 -23.74 -17.38 6.58
C GLU A 631 -23.30 -16.50 7.75
N GLN A 632 -24.20 -15.66 8.27
CA GLN A 632 -23.90 -14.83 9.44
C GLN A 632 -23.68 -15.64 10.72
N GLN A 633 -24.43 -16.73 10.93
CA GLN A 633 -24.22 -17.62 12.08
C GLN A 633 -22.82 -18.27 12.01
N ILE A 634 -22.43 -18.74 10.82
CA ILE A 634 -21.12 -19.35 10.56
C ILE A 634 -19.98 -18.34 10.78
N ASP A 635 -20.14 -17.09 10.30
CA ASP A 635 -19.16 -16.02 10.52
C ASP A 635 -19.04 -15.62 11.99
N ALA A 636 -20.16 -15.58 12.72
CA ALA A 636 -20.17 -15.23 14.12
C ALA A 636 -19.48 -16.25 15.02
N LEU A 637 -19.62 -17.55 14.74
CA LEU A 637 -18.86 -18.59 15.42
C LEU A 637 -17.35 -18.36 15.28
N ARG A 638 -16.90 -17.97 14.07
CA ARG A 638 -15.48 -17.67 13.80
C ARG A 638 -15.03 -16.42 14.53
N GLN A 639 -15.80 -15.33 14.47
CA GLN A 639 -15.49 -14.10 15.19
C GLN A 639 -15.37 -14.34 16.69
N PHE A 640 -16.32 -15.08 17.28
CA PHE A 640 -16.28 -15.43 18.71
C PHE A 640 -15.05 -16.27 19.07
N LYS A 641 -14.72 -17.27 18.25
CA LYS A 641 -13.48 -18.05 18.40
C LYS A 641 -12.27 -17.13 18.39
N GLN A 642 -12.13 -16.28 17.36
CA GLN A 642 -10.96 -15.40 17.21
C GLN A 642 -10.81 -14.42 18.38
N ALA A 643 -11.91 -13.80 18.81
CA ALA A 643 -11.93 -12.91 19.97
C ALA A 643 -11.48 -13.64 21.25
N THR A 644 -12.00 -14.85 21.48
CA THR A 644 -11.66 -15.61 22.70
C THR A 644 -10.23 -16.14 22.67
N LEU A 645 -9.73 -16.53 21.49
CA LEU A 645 -8.32 -16.88 21.30
C LEU A 645 -7.41 -15.69 21.59
N LEU A 646 -7.76 -14.50 21.11
CA LEU A 646 -7.01 -13.27 21.39
C LEU A 646 -6.98 -12.98 22.89
N ARG A 647 -8.12 -13.04 23.59
CA ARG A 647 -8.19 -12.82 25.05
C ARG A 647 -7.32 -13.82 25.81
N THR A 648 -7.38 -15.09 25.42
CA THR A 648 -6.58 -16.16 26.04
C THR A 648 -5.08 -15.95 25.78
N ALA A 649 -4.70 -15.60 24.55
CA ALA A 649 -3.31 -15.32 24.16
C ALA A 649 -2.76 -14.05 24.81
N ALA A 650 -3.57 -12.99 24.91
CA ALA A 650 -3.21 -11.75 25.58
C ALA A 650 -3.00 -11.96 27.09
N ALA A 651 -3.86 -12.74 27.74
CA ALA A 651 -3.71 -13.09 29.15
C ALA A 651 -2.50 -14.01 29.40
N ASP A 652 -2.19 -14.93 28.48
CA ASP A 652 -1.03 -15.81 28.54
C ASP A 652 0.28 -15.04 28.35
N ILE A 653 0.43 -14.29 27.24
CA ILE A 653 1.68 -13.59 26.91
C ILE A 653 2.05 -12.47 27.90
N LEU A 654 1.05 -11.91 28.59
CA LEU A 654 1.25 -10.91 29.64
C LEU A 654 1.28 -11.51 31.04
N GLU A 655 1.35 -12.83 31.16
CA GLU A 655 1.47 -13.60 32.41
C GLU A 655 0.34 -13.33 33.41
N VAL A 656 -0.84 -12.95 32.92
CA VAL A 656 -2.06 -12.75 33.73
C VAL A 656 -2.73 -14.10 34.00
N LEU A 657 -2.71 -14.99 33.01
CA LEU A 657 -3.28 -16.34 33.09
C LEU A 657 -2.15 -17.36 33.27
N PRO A 658 -2.20 -18.24 34.28
CA PRO A 658 -1.24 -19.34 34.38
C PRO A 658 -1.33 -20.23 33.14
N VAL A 659 -0.19 -20.53 32.50
CA VAL A 659 -0.11 -21.33 31.26
C VAL A 659 -0.86 -22.67 31.38
N MET A 660 -0.89 -23.25 32.58
CA MET A 660 -1.65 -24.46 32.90
C MET A 660 -3.14 -24.39 32.59
N LYS A 661 -3.71 -23.19 32.59
CA LYS A 661 -5.12 -22.92 32.34
C LYS A 661 -5.41 -22.58 30.87
N VAL A 662 -4.40 -22.34 30.06
CA VAL A 662 -4.55 -22.03 28.63
C VAL A 662 -5.20 -23.21 27.90
N SER A 663 -4.66 -24.42 28.05
CA SER A 663 -5.27 -25.61 27.43
C SER A 663 -6.68 -25.90 27.91
N ASP A 664 -6.99 -25.60 29.18
CA ASP A 664 -8.36 -25.70 29.70
C ASP A 664 -9.27 -24.73 28.92
N HIS A 665 -8.93 -23.44 28.86
CA HIS A 665 -9.72 -22.41 28.13
C HIS A 665 -9.92 -22.77 26.65
N LEU A 666 -8.88 -23.24 25.97
CA LEU A 666 -8.96 -23.66 24.57
C LEU A 666 -9.86 -24.89 24.37
N THR A 667 -9.81 -25.85 25.31
CA THR A 667 -10.66 -27.04 25.29
C THR A 667 -12.13 -26.69 25.52
N TYR A 668 -12.45 -25.89 26.54
CA TYR A 668 -13.82 -25.46 26.82
C TYR A 668 -14.40 -24.58 25.70
N LEU A 669 -13.57 -23.75 25.05
CA LEU A 669 -13.95 -23.03 23.85
C LEU A 669 -14.34 -23.99 22.72
N ALA A 670 -13.49 -24.98 22.43
CA ALA A 670 -13.77 -25.96 21.37
C ALA A 670 -15.04 -26.77 21.64
N GLU A 671 -15.29 -27.19 22.89
CA GLU A 671 -16.53 -27.87 23.26
C GLU A 671 -17.78 -27.01 23.03
N ALA A 672 -17.74 -25.73 23.44
CA ALA A 672 -18.84 -24.80 23.19
C ALA A 672 -19.08 -24.59 21.67
N MET A 673 -18.01 -24.47 20.88
CA MET A 673 -18.11 -24.40 19.42
C MET A 673 -18.74 -25.66 18.82
N ILE A 674 -18.31 -26.84 19.26
CA ILE A 674 -18.85 -28.13 18.80
C ILE A 674 -20.33 -28.23 19.13
N SER A 675 -20.74 -27.87 20.33
CA SER A 675 -22.15 -27.84 20.72
C SER A 675 -22.98 -26.91 19.83
N ALA A 676 -22.50 -25.69 19.58
CA ALA A 676 -23.19 -24.75 18.70
C ALA A 676 -23.28 -25.24 17.25
N VAL A 677 -22.19 -25.79 16.70
CA VAL A 677 -22.14 -26.33 15.33
C VAL A 677 -23.08 -27.53 15.17
N VAL A 678 -23.10 -28.46 16.13
CA VAL A 678 -24.01 -29.61 16.08
C VAL A 678 -25.47 -29.14 16.11
N ASN A 679 -25.81 -28.18 16.96
CA ASN A 679 -27.16 -27.63 17.02
C ASN A 679 -27.57 -26.89 15.74
N LEU A 680 -26.65 -26.14 15.13
CA LEU A 680 -26.87 -25.46 13.85
C LEU A 680 -27.07 -26.49 12.71
N ALA A 681 -26.18 -27.47 12.60
CA ALA A 681 -26.25 -28.53 11.61
C ALA A 681 -27.52 -29.39 11.78
N TRP A 682 -27.93 -29.66 13.03
CA TRP A 682 -29.16 -30.38 13.34
C TRP A 682 -30.38 -29.65 12.79
N ARG A 683 -30.52 -28.36 13.10
CA ARG A 683 -31.64 -27.53 12.63
C ARG A 683 -31.76 -27.61 11.11
N GLN A 684 -30.68 -27.33 10.40
CA GLN A 684 -30.64 -27.33 8.93
C GLN A 684 -30.95 -28.70 8.32
N THR A 685 -30.41 -29.77 8.91
CA THR A 685 -30.67 -31.14 8.43
C THR A 685 -32.13 -31.52 8.68
N SER A 686 -32.67 -31.15 9.84
CA SER A 686 -34.05 -31.44 10.24
C SER A 686 -35.10 -30.64 9.43
N GLU A 687 -34.83 -29.39 9.07
CA GLU A 687 -35.72 -28.60 8.20
C GLU A 687 -35.90 -29.24 6.81
N ARG A 688 -34.84 -29.91 6.32
CA ARG A 688 -34.86 -30.54 5.00
C ARG A 688 -35.46 -31.96 5.03
N PHE A 689 -35.04 -32.77 5.99
CA PHE A 689 -35.32 -34.20 6.03
C PHE A 689 -36.28 -34.63 7.14
N GLY A 690 -36.66 -33.73 8.03
CA GLY A 690 -37.44 -34.04 9.22
C GLY A 690 -36.55 -34.59 10.33
N THR A 691 -37.16 -35.09 11.40
CA THR A 691 -36.44 -35.71 12.52
C THR A 691 -36.69 -37.22 12.54
N PRO A 692 -35.72 -38.06 12.93
CA PRO A 692 -35.95 -39.48 13.15
C PRO A 692 -37.17 -39.78 14.04
N ASP A 693 -38.02 -40.72 13.60
CA ASP A 693 -39.32 -41.07 14.21
C ASP A 693 -39.24 -41.61 15.65
N HIS A 694 -38.12 -42.23 16.02
CA HIS A 694 -37.88 -42.79 17.34
C HIS A 694 -37.53 -41.75 18.41
N LEU A 695 -37.32 -40.49 18.03
CA LEU A 695 -36.87 -39.43 18.95
C LEU A 695 -38.05 -38.75 19.64
N GLN A 696 -37.87 -38.44 20.93
CA GLN A 696 -38.73 -37.49 21.63
C GLN A 696 -38.35 -36.04 21.26
N PRO A 697 -39.24 -35.06 21.53
CA PRO A 697 -38.89 -33.64 21.38
C PRO A 697 -37.56 -33.30 22.06
N GLU A 698 -36.72 -32.52 21.38
CA GLU A 698 -35.37 -32.10 21.80
C GLU A 698 -34.28 -33.19 21.84
N GLN A 699 -34.64 -34.47 21.70
CA GLN A 699 -33.66 -35.55 21.58
C GLN A 699 -33.02 -35.56 20.19
N LYS A 700 -31.73 -35.89 20.17
CA LYS A 700 -30.92 -36.05 18.96
C LYS A 700 -30.29 -37.44 18.85
N ASN A 701 -30.12 -38.18 19.95
CA ASN A 701 -29.39 -39.46 20.02
C ASN A 701 -28.08 -39.47 19.20
N PHE A 702 -27.35 -38.36 19.27
CA PHE A 702 -26.11 -38.13 18.53
C PHE A 702 -25.00 -37.74 19.50
N LEU A 703 -23.87 -38.41 19.39
CA LEU A 703 -22.73 -38.30 20.29
C LEU A 703 -21.50 -37.85 19.51
N VAL A 704 -20.80 -36.84 20.03
CA VAL A 704 -19.46 -36.49 19.57
C VAL A 704 -18.47 -36.91 20.64
N ILE A 705 -17.51 -37.75 20.26
CA ILE A 705 -16.40 -38.13 21.11
C ILE A 705 -15.12 -37.50 20.58
N ALA A 706 -14.31 -36.99 21.50
CA ALA A 706 -13.04 -36.36 21.21
C ALA A 706 -11.89 -37.31 21.49
N TYR A 707 -10.93 -37.38 20.57
CA TYR A 707 -9.66 -38.08 20.73
C TYR A 707 -8.51 -37.08 20.91
N GLY A 708 -7.29 -37.61 21.02
CA GLY A 708 -6.06 -36.84 20.93
C GLY A 708 -5.99 -35.71 21.98
N LYS A 709 -5.59 -34.52 21.52
CA LYS A 709 -5.42 -33.36 22.43
C LYS A 709 -6.73 -32.86 23.00
N LEU A 710 -7.82 -32.86 22.23
CA LEU A 710 -9.14 -32.42 22.70
C LEU A 710 -9.67 -33.38 23.78
N GLY A 711 -9.54 -34.68 23.53
CA GLY A 711 -9.92 -35.72 24.48
C GLY A 711 -9.06 -35.71 25.76
N GLY A 712 -7.78 -35.34 25.63
CA GLY A 712 -6.86 -35.15 26.75
C GLY A 712 -6.95 -33.80 27.47
N ILE A 713 -7.75 -32.82 27.02
CA ILE A 713 -7.77 -31.44 27.58
C ILE A 713 -6.39 -30.75 27.44
N GLU A 714 -5.83 -30.84 26.24
CA GLU A 714 -4.46 -30.40 25.92
C GLU A 714 -4.40 -29.61 24.62
N LEU A 715 -5.50 -28.94 24.26
CA LEU A 715 -5.49 -28.07 23.08
C LEU A 715 -4.45 -26.95 23.24
N GLY A 716 -3.80 -26.64 22.13
CA GLY A 716 -3.02 -25.42 21.92
C GLY A 716 -3.63 -24.59 20.79
N TYR A 717 -3.14 -23.37 20.60
CA TYR A 717 -3.73 -22.38 19.68
C TYR A 717 -3.97 -22.88 18.24
N ASN A 718 -3.06 -23.72 17.74
CA ASN A 718 -3.08 -24.27 16.37
C ASN A 718 -3.45 -25.75 16.33
N SER A 719 -4.27 -26.24 17.27
CA SER A 719 -4.61 -27.66 17.33
C SER A 719 -5.86 -28.00 16.50
N ASP A 720 -5.76 -29.10 15.75
CA ASP A 720 -6.89 -29.75 15.10
C ASP A 720 -7.82 -30.40 16.13
N LEU A 721 -9.07 -30.65 15.72
CA LEU A 721 -10.05 -31.37 16.53
C LEU A 721 -10.17 -32.82 16.04
N ASP A 722 -9.64 -33.76 16.83
CA ASP A 722 -9.78 -35.19 16.58
C ASP A 722 -11.18 -35.66 17.01
N LEU A 723 -12.11 -35.83 16.07
CA LEU A 723 -13.51 -36.12 16.36
C LEU A 723 -13.96 -37.47 15.77
N VAL A 724 -14.84 -38.15 16.50
CA VAL A 724 -15.60 -39.31 16.00
C VAL A 724 -17.07 -39.11 16.34
N PHE A 725 -17.94 -39.42 15.38
CA PHE A 725 -19.38 -39.26 15.53
C PHE A 725 -20.06 -40.61 15.70
N LEU A 726 -20.88 -40.73 16.74
CA LEU A 726 -21.68 -41.90 17.03
C LEU A 726 -23.16 -41.54 17.13
N TYR A 727 -24.04 -42.50 16.85
CA TYR A 727 -25.48 -42.34 17.06
C TYR A 727 -26.09 -43.60 17.67
N ASP A 728 -27.29 -43.47 18.22
CA ASP A 728 -28.10 -44.60 18.67
C ASP A 728 -29.49 -44.53 18.03
N ALA A 729 -29.75 -45.44 17.10
CA ALA A 729 -31.03 -45.51 16.40
C ALA A 729 -31.44 -46.97 16.13
N PRO A 730 -32.74 -47.29 16.24
CA PRO A 730 -33.25 -48.60 15.89
C PRO A 730 -33.01 -48.94 14.41
N PRO A 731 -32.82 -50.23 14.06
CA PRO A 731 -32.86 -50.67 12.68
C PRO A 731 -34.19 -50.26 12.02
N ASN A 732 -34.14 -49.80 10.78
CA ASN A 732 -35.31 -49.38 9.97
C ASN A 732 -36.07 -48.12 10.45
N SER A 733 -35.52 -47.34 11.39
CA SER A 733 -36.08 -46.04 11.74
C SER A 733 -35.93 -45.03 10.59
N GLN A 734 -36.95 -44.19 10.37
CA GLN A 734 -36.99 -43.18 9.30
C GLN A 734 -37.32 -41.78 9.83
N THR A 735 -37.03 -40.75 9.04
CA THR A 735 -37.35 -39.37 9.40
C THR A 735 -38.79 -38.99 9.06
N ILE A 736 -39.41 -38.16 9.91
CA ILE A 736 -40.77 -37.65 9.79
C ILE A 736 -40.81 -36.12 9.83
N GLY A 737 -41.79 -35.51 9.17
CA GLY A 737 -42.03 -34.06 9.20
C GLY A 737 -41.17 -33.20 8.26
N GLY A 738 -40.28 -33.80 7.46
CA GLY A 738 -39.44 -33.10 6.47
C GLY A 738 -40.02 -33.05 5.06
N LYS A 739 -39.35 -32.32 4.16
CA LYS A 739 -39.66 -32.29 2.72
C LYS A 739 -39.42 -33.65 2.04
N ARG A 740 -38.52 -34.46 2.59
CA ARG A 740 -38.17 -35.80 2.12
C ARG A 740 -37.82 -36.71 3.30
N SER A 741 -38.49 -37.86 3.41
CA SER A 741 -38.16 -38.90 4.38
C SER A 741 -36.94 -39.73 3.93
N ILE A 742 -36.07 -40.06 4.87
CA ILE A 742 -34.85 -40.87 4.69
C ILE A 742 -34.64 -41.78 5.90
N ASP A 743 -33.81 -42.82 5.76
CA ASP A 743 -33.41 -43.66 6.90
C ASP A 743 -32.61 -42.87 7.93
N SER A 744 -32.79 -43.18 9.22
CA SER A 744 -32.13 -42.48 10.32
C SER A 744 -30.61 -42.56 10.26
N SER A 745 -30.03 -43.69 9.81
CA SER A 745 -28.59 -43.80 9.58
C SER A 745 -28.09 -42.82 8.50
N GLN A 746 -28.87 -42.63 7.44
CA GLN A 746 -28.57 -41.65 6.39
C GLN A 746 -28.74 -40.22 6.91
N PHE A 747 -29.70 -39.96 7.79
CA PHE A 747 -29.87 -38.68 8.44
C PHE A 747 -28.63 -38.29 9.27
N TYR A 748 -28.15 -39.19 10.14
CA TYR A 748 -26.94 -38.93 10.94
C TYR A 748 -25.68 -38.79 10.08
N LEU A 749 -25.59 -39.53 8.97
CA LEU A 749 -24.48 -39.35 8.02
C LEU A 749 -24.48 -37.96 7.40
N ARG A 750 -25.66 -37.45 7.00
CA ARG A 750 -25.80 -36.09 6.46
C ARG A 750 -25.54 -35.02 7.53
N LEU A 751 -25.97 -35.26 8.76
CA LEU A 751 -25.66 -34.39 9.90
C LEU A 751 -24.14 -34.29 10.11
N ALA A 752 -23.43 -35.43 10.16
CA ALA A 752 -21.98 -35.47 10.29
C ALA A 752 -21.27 -34.72 9.14
N GLN A 753 -21.71 -34.92 7.89
CA GLN A 753 -21.20 -34.17 6.74
C GLN A 753 -21.43 -32.66 6.89
N LYS A 754 -22.59 -32.25 7.39
CA LYS A 754 -22.92 -30.83 7.59
C LYS A 754 -22.08 -30.20 8.70
N ILE A 755 -21.85 -30.92 9.80
CA ILE A 755 -20.96 -30.50 10.89
C ILE A 755 -19.55 -30.21 10.34
N ILE A 756 -18.97 -31.17 9.60
CA ILE A 756 -17.64 -31.01 9.00
C ILE A 756 -17.63 -29.83 8.02
N SER A 757 -18.68 -29.68 7.23
CA SER A 757 -18.79 -28.55 6.30
C SER A 757 -18.77 -27.21 7.03
N ILE A 758 -19.50 -27.06 8.14
CA ILE A 758 -19.51 -25.81 8.93
C ILE A 758 -18.14 -25.51 9.52
N PHE A 759 -17.41 -26.53 9.99
CA PHE A 759 -16.06 -26.35 10.54
C PHE A 759 -15.04 -25.90 9.49
N SER A 760 -15.07 -26.53 8.32
CA SER A 760 -14.06 -26.39 7.25
C SER A 760 -14.36 -25.30 6.22
N MET A 761 -15.59 -24.80 6.14
CA MET A 761 -15.95 -23.74 5.20
C MET A 761 -15.08 -22.50 5.42
N ASN A 762 -14.41 -22.02 4.38
CA ASN A 762 -13.60 -20.81 4.49
C ASN A 762 -14.46 -19.58 4.19
N THR A 763 -14.62 -18.71 5.18
CA THR A 763 -15.35 -17.44 5.03
C THR A 763 -14.39 -16.26 5.14
N ARG A 764 -14.90 -15.02 5.14
CA ARG A 764 -14.06 -13.83 5.38
C ARG A 764 -13.43 -13.83 6.78
N ALA A 765 -13.98 -14.60 7.72
CA ALA A 765 -13.45 -14.79 9.07
C ALA A 765 -12.60 -16.08 9.20
N GLY A 766 -12.20 -16.69 8.07
CA GLY A 766 -11.37 -17.90 8.02
C GLY A 766 -12.17 -19.19 8.19
N ILE A 767 -11.51 -20.23 8.70
CA ILE A 767 -12.15 -21.50 9.08
C ILE A 767 -12.42 -21.54 10.59
N LEU A 768 -13.36 -22.38 11.04
CA LEU A 768 -13.65 -22.51 12.47
C LEU A 768 -12.64 -23.44 13.14
N TYR A 769 -12.46 -24.67 12.66
CA TYR A 769 -11.40 -25.59 13.10
C TYR A 769 -11.11 -26.58 11.98
N ASP A 770 -9.85 -27.02 11.89
CA ASP A 770 -9.52 -28.24 11.17
C ASP A 770 -10.00 -29.44 12.00
N VAL A 771 -10.70 -30.37 11.35
CA VAL A 771 -11.29 -31.54 11.99
C VAL A 771 -10.65 -32.79 11.42
N ASP A 772 -10.01 -33.57 12.29
CA ASP A 772 -9.43 -34.87 11.93
C ASP A 772 -10.39 -35.99 12.31
N MET A 773 -10.84 -36.74 11.31
CA MET A 773 -11.78 -37.86 11.47
C MET A 773 -11.08 -39.23 11.33
N ARG A 774 -9.74 -39.30 11.27
CA ARG A 774 -8.99 -40.52 10.94
C ARG A 774 -9.00 -41.59 12.02
N LEU A 775 -9.30 -41.23 13.27
CA LEU A 775 -9.35 -42.15 14.41
C LEU A 775 -10.70 -42.87 14.57
N ARG A 776 -11.63 -42.71 13.63
CA ARG A 776 -12.89 -43.48 13.60
C ARG A 776 -12.64 -44.94 13.21
N PRO A 777 -13.55 -45.87 13.54
CA PRO A 777 -13.44 -47.27 13.12
C PRO A 777 -13.12 -47.44 11.64
N SER A 778 -12.13 -48.27 11.31
CA SER A 778 -11.61 -48.49 9.94
C SER A 778 -11.01 -47.24 9.26
N GLY A 779 -10.70 -46.20 10.03
CA GLY A 779 -10.02 -44.99 9.59
C GLY A 779 -10.71 -44.30 8.43
N ALA A 780 -9.92 -43.85 7.43
CA ALA A 780 -10.43 -43.14 6.26
C ALA A 780 -11.39 -43.97 5.39
N ALA A 781 -11.30 -45.30 5.43
CA ALA A 781 -12.17 -46.22 4.70
C ALA A 781 -13.49 -46.50 5.45
N GLY A 782 -13.57 -46.17 6.73
CA GLY A 782 -14.76 -46.37 7.55
C GLY A 782 -15.84 -45.31 7.34
N LEU A 783 -17.07 -45.64 7.75
CA LEU A 783 -18.21 -44.73 7.77
C LEU A 783 -17.90 -43.50 8.62
N LEU A 784 -18.38 -42.32 8.17
CA LEU A 784 -18.14 -41.05 8.87
C LEU A 784 -18.83 -40.99 10.24
N VAL A 785 -19.94 -41.72 10.37
CA VAL A 785 -20.70 -41.89 11.60
C VAL A 785 -21.01 -43.37 11.78
N SER A 786 -20.90 -43.87 13.01
CA SER A 786 -21.19 -45.28 13.33
C SER A 786 -22.25 -45.39 14.42
N SER A 787 -23.01 -46.50 14.45
CA SER A 787 -23.87 -46.75 15.61
C SER A 787 -23.03 -47.07 16.84
N LEU A 788 -23.54 -46.77 18.03
CA LEU A 788 -22.83 -47.05 19.28
C LEU A 788 -22.49 -48.55 19.41
N THR A 789 -23.41 -49.43 19.02
CA THR A 789 -23.19 -50.89 19.01
C THR A 789 -22.12 -51.32 18.02
N ALA A 790 -22.08 -50.74 16.81
CA ALA A 790 -21.03 -51.06 15.84
C ALA A 790 -19.66 -50.61 16.32
N PHE A 791 -19.59 -49.46 16.99
CA PHE A 791 -18.36 -48.97 17.63
C PHE A 791 -17.87 -49.92 18.74
N GLU A 792 -18.77 -50.37 19.60
CA GLU A 792 -18.45 -51.35 20.66
C GLU A 792 -17.89 -52.66 20.08
N THR A 793 -18.60 -53.26 19.11
CA THR A 793 -18.16 -54.50 18.46
C THR A 793 -16.78 -54.35 17.82
N TYR A 794 -16.55 -53.25 17.09
CA TYR A 794 -15.26 -52.98 16.44
C TYR A 794 -14.13 -52.88 17.46
N GLN A 795 -14.33 -52.14 18.55
CA GLN A 795 -13.31 -51.96 19.59
C GLN A 795 -12.98 -53.27 20.33
N GLN A 796 -13.95 -54.17 20.46
CA GLN A 796 -13.75 -55.48 21.08
C GLN A 796 -13.05 -56.48 20.16
N GLN A 797 -13.42 -56.52 18.87
CA GLN A 797 -13.04 -57.61 17.97
C GLN A 797 -11.91 -57.25 17.01
N ASP A 798 -11.89 -56.01 16.49
CA ASP A 798 -11.05 -55.63 15.35
C ASP A 798 -9.96 -54.61 15.70
N ALA A 799 -10.15 -53.81 16.77
CA ALA A 799 -9.27 -52.70 17.08
C ALA A 799 -7.87 -53.12 17.53
N TRP A 800 -6.86 -52.50 16.92
CA TRP A 800 -5.45 -52.70 17.23
C TRP A 800 -5.07 -52.09 18.59
N THR A 801 -3.94 -52.51 19.17
CA THR A 801 -3.45 -51.98 20.45
C THR A 801 -3.22 -50.47 20.42
N TRP A 802 -2.75 -49.91 19.30
CA TRP A 802 -2.58 -48.46 19.17
C TRP A 802 -3.92 -47.70 19.13
N GLU A 803 -5.00 -48.30 18.63
CA GLU A 803 -6.35 -47.70 18.70
C GLU A 803 -6.86 -47.72 20.14
N LYS A 804 -6.55 -48.78 20.89
CA LYS A 804 -6.84 -48.87 22.33
C LYS A 804 -6.00 -47.87 23.13
N GLN A 805 -4.75 -47.59 22.74
CA GLN A 805 -3.96 -46.49 23.31
C GLN A 805 -4.61 -45.14 23.05
N ALA A 806 -5.08 -44.89 21.82
CA ALA A 806 -5.80 -43.67 21.49
C ALA A 806 -7.10 -43.52 22.30
N LEU A 807 -7.80 -44.63 22.55
CA LEU A 807 -9.03 -44.70 23.35
C LEU A 807 -8.83 -44.27 24.82
N VAL A 808 -7.62 -44.43 25.38
CA VAL A 808 -7.29 -43.91 26.72
C VAL A 808 -7.53 -42.41 26.78
N ARG A 809 -7.19 -41.68 25.71
CA ARG A 809 -7.33 -40.22 25.61
C ARG A 809 -8.67 -39.79 24.99
N THR A 810 -9.70 -40.63 25.08
CA THR A 810 -11.02 -40.34 24.50
C THR A 810 -12.05 -40.02 25.57
N ARG A 811 -12.94 -39.06 25.28
CA ARG A 811 -14.11 -38.76 26.13
C ARG A 811 -15.29 -38.27 25.31
N ALA A 812 -16.50 -38.45 25.85
CA ALA A 812 -17.69 -37.86 25.26
C ALA A 812 -17.80 -36.36 25.60
N ILE A 813 -17.84 -35.51 24.55
CA ILE A 813 -17.85 -34.05 24.66
C ILE A 813 -19.20 -33.41 24.31
N TYR A 814 -20.04 -34.11 23.54
CA TYR A 814 -21.39 -33.67 23.21
C TYR A 814 -22.30 -34.90 23.13
N GLY A 815 -23.54 -34.74 23.58
CA GLY A 815 -24.60 -35.74 23.49
C GLY A 815 -25.43 -35.80 24.77
N GLU A 816 -26.55 -36.52 24.73
CA GLU A 816 -27.42 -36.71 25.89
C GLU A 816 -26.71 -37.46 27.01
N THR A 817 -27.03 -37.13 28.27
CA THR A 817 -26.39 -37.72 29.46
C THR A 817 -26.39 -39.26 29.43
N ALA A 818 -27.51 -39.88 29.06
CA ALA A 818 -27.62 -41.33 28.98
C ALA A 818 -26.70 -41.95 27.92
N LEU A 819 -26.59 -41.31 26.75
CA LEU A 819 -25.74 -41.79 25.65
C LEU A 819 -24.25 -41.64 25.99
N ARG A 820 -23.88 -40.53 26.63
CA ARG A 820 -22.52 -40.31 27.15
C ARG A 820 -22.14 -41.36 28.19
N GLN A 821 -23.02 -41.65 29.14
CA GLN A 821 -22.79 -42.67 30.17
C GLN A 821 -22.58 -44.06 29.55
N ARG A 822 -23.38 -44.43 28.54
CA ARG A 822 -23.20 -45.70 27.82
C ARG A 822 -21.86 -45.78 27.09
N PHE A 823 -21.44 -44.70 26.42
CA PHE A 823 -20.11 -44.64 25.81
C PHE A 823 -18.99 -44.81 26.84
N GLU A 824 -19.06 -44.12 27.98
CA GLU A 824 -18.03 -44.23 29.02
C GLU A 824 -17.97 -45.65 29.62
N GLN A 825 -19.12 -46.34 29.74
CA GLN A 825 -19.16 -47.75 30.14
C GLN A 825 -18.48 -48.67 29.11
N ILE A 826 -18.74 -48.45 27.81
CA ILE A 826 -18.09 -49.20 26.72
C ILE A 826 -16.58 -48.97 26.77
N ARG A 827 -16.14 -47.71 26.86
CA ARG A 827 -14.72 -47.34 26.97
C ARG A 827 -14.07 -48.00 28.18
N ALA A 828 -14.68 -47.91 29.37
CA ALA A 828 -14.15 -48.53 30.58
C ALA A 828 -14.01 -50.05 30.43
N THR A 829 -15.00 -50.71 29.82
CA THR A 829 -14.97 -52.16 29.57
C THR A 829 -13.83 -52.56 28.61
N ILE A 830 -13.63 -51.81 27.53
CA ILE A 830 -12.54 -52.06 26.58
C ILE A 830 -11.18 -51.85 27.25
N LEU A 831 -11.01 -50.78 28.04
CA LEU A 831 -9.76 -50.53 28.75
C LEU A 831 -9.48 -51.60 29.81
N ALA A 832 -10.50 -52.11 30.48
CA ALA A 832 -10.41 -53.18 31.49
C ALA A 832 -10.22 -54.60 30.91
N THR A 833 -10.20 -54.76 29.58
CA THR A 833 -10.00 -56.08 28.97
C THR A 833 -8.62 -56.66 29.35
N PRO A 834 -8.52 -57.90 29.87
CA PRO A 834 -7.25 -58.53 30.21
C PRO A 834 -6.30 -58.64 29.00
N ARG A 835 -5.00 -58.41 29.22
CA ARG A 835 -3.95 -58.43 28.19
C ARG A 835 -2.70 -59.12 28.71
N ASP A 836 -1.93 -59.73 27.81
CA ASP A 836 -0.54 -60.11 28.11
C ASP A 836 0.32 -58.84 28.21
N VAL A 837 0.84 -58.57 29.41
CA VAL A 837 1.62 -57.37 29.71
C VAL A 837 2.95 -57.34 28.94
N ALA A 838 3.55 -58.50 28.67
CA ALA A 838 4.79 -58.58 27.90
C ALA A 838 4.55 -58.24 26.43
N GLN A 839 3.48 -58.80 25.84
CA GLN A 839 3.07 -58.46 24.48
C GLN A 839 2.68 -56.98 24.36
N LEU A 840 1.88 -56.45 25.29
CA LEU A 840 1.48 -55.04 25.31
C LEU A 840 2.70 -54.11 25.38
N ARG A 841 3.68 -54.41 26.23
CA ARG A 841 4.93 -53.65 26.32
C ARG A 841 5.65 -53.58 24.97
N GLN A 842 5.77 -54.73 24.29
CA GLN A 842 6.42 -54.82 23.00
C GLN A 842 5.67 -54.04 21.91
N GLU A 843 4.35 -54.16 21.85
CA GLU A 843 3.53 -53.45 20.86
C GLU A 843 3.59 -51.92 21.04
N VAL A 844 3.52 -51.43 22.29
CA VAL A 844 3.60 -49.99 22.59
C VAL A 844 4.98 -49.42 22.28
N SER A 845 6.06 -50.10 22.67
CA SER A 845 7.44 -49.66 22.40
C SER A 845 7.76 -49.65 20.91
N GLN A 846 7.38 -50.70 20.17
CA GLN A 846 7.56 -50.76 18.71
C GLN A 846 6.76 -49.66 17.99
N MET A 847 5.53 -49.41 18.42
CA MET A 847 4.72 -48.34 17.83
C MET A 847 5.34 -46.96 18.09
N ARG A 848 5.85 -46.72 19.30
CA ARG A 848 6.56 -45.48 19.62
C ARG A 848 7.80 -45.28 18.77
N LEU A 849 8.60 -46.33 18.60
CA LEU A 849 9.82 -46.30 17.78
C LEU A 849 9.47 -45.99 16.32
N LYS A 850 8.47 -46.66 15.76
CA LYS A 850 7.99 -46.39 14.40
C LYS A 850 7.50 -44.94 14.23
N MET A 851 6.78 -44.41 15.22
CA MET A 851 6.39 -42.99 15.21
C MET A 851 7.59 -42.05 15.26
N TYR A 852 8.61 -42.37 16.06
CA TYR A 852 9.85 -41.60 16.11
C TYR A 852 10.53 -41.57 14.74
N GLU A 853 10.76 -42.73 14.12
CA GLU A 853 11.46 -42.84 12.84
C GLU A 853 10.78 -42.07 11.70
N HIS A 854 9.45 -41.94 11.74
CA HIS A 854 8.69 -41.21 10.71
C HIS A 854 8.48 -39.71 11.00
N LEU A 855 8.47 -39.30 12.27
CA LEU A 855 8.14 -37.93 12.68
C LEU A 855 9.36 -37.14 13.16
N ALA A 856 10.46 -37.81 13.51
CA ALA A 856 11.68 -37.16 13.98
C ALA A 856 12.44 -36.51 12.82
N GLY A 857 12.81 -35.26 13.02
CA GLY A 857 13.75 -34.51 12.20
C GLY A 857 14.81 -33.91 13.12
N THR A 858 15.56 -34.76 13.81
CA THR A 858 16.47 -34.32 14.88
C THR A 858 17.69 -33.64 14.26
N GLU A 859 17.74 -32.31 14.34
CA GLU A 859 18.93 -31.53 14.05
C GLU A 859 19.95 -31.71 15.19
N VAL A 860 21.25 -31.65 14.85
CA VAL A 860 22.33 -31.74 15.85
C VAL A 860 22.16 -30.58 16.85
N ASP A 861 22.29 -30.87 18.15
CA ASP A 861 22.13 -29.91 19.26
C ASP A 861 20.72 -29.33 19.48
N CYS A 862 19.69 -29.92 18.86
CA CYS A 862 18.28 -29.56 19.06
C CYS A 862 17.50 -30.64 19.83
N PHE A 863 16.43 -30.23 20.49
CA PHE A 863 15.44 -31.10 21.14
C PHE A 863 14.03 -30.69 20.70
N ASN A 864 13.35 -31.60 20.00
CA ASN A 864 11.92 -31.47 19.72
C ASN A 864 11.12 -31.95 20.93
N ILE A 865 10.50 -30.99 21.63
CA ILE A 865 9.77 -31.19 22.87
C ILE A 865 8.65 -32.24 22.74
N LYS A 866 8.09 -32.38 21.53
CA LYS A 866 6.98 -33.29 21.27
C LYS A 866 7.48 -34.70 20.93
N THR A 867 8.36 -34.83 19.94
CA THR A 867 8.64 -36.13 19.28
C THR A 867 9.88 -36.84 19.79
N ASP A 868 10.85 -36.13 20.38
CA ASP A 868 12.14 -36.73 20.73
C ASP A 868 12.10 -37.55 22.03
N PRO A 869 13.08 -38.45 22.26
CA PRO A 869 13.14 -39.24 23.48
C PRO A 869 13.28 -38.34 24.72
N GLY A 870 12.42 -38.56 25.71
CA GLY A 870 12.23 -37.71 26.89
C GLY A 870 11.20 -36.59 26.71
N GLY A 871 10.52 -36.52 25.56
CA GLY A 871 9.50 -35.51 25.26
C GLY A 871 8.07 -35.90 25.67
N ILE A 872 7.11 -35.07 25.25
CA ILE A 872 5.69 -35.22 25.62
C ILE A 872 5.11 -36.56 25.13
N THR A 873 5.45 -36.99 23.91
CA THR A 873 4.91 -38.25 23.36
C THR A 873 5.32 -39.45 24.22
N ASP A 874 6.52 -39.46 24.81
CA ASP A 874 6.94 -40.55 25.71
C ASP A 874 6.09 -40.59 26.97
N ILE A 875 5.80 -39.43 27.56
CA ILE A 875 4.95 -39.30 28.75
C ILE A 875 3.53 -39.79 28.44
N GLU A 876 2.98 -39.42 27.28
CA GLU A 876 1.66 -39.88 26.83
C GLU A 876 1.62 -41.41 26.66
N PHE A 877 2.65 -41.98 26.04
CA PHE A 877 2.77 -43.43 25.84
C PHE A 877 2.93 -44.18 27.17
N ILE A 878 3.68 -43.63 28.12
CA ILE A 878 3.78 -44.18 29.49
C ILE A 878 2.40 -44.21 30.15
N ALA A 879 1.65 -43.10 30.09
CA ALA A 879 0.31 -43.03 30.66
C ALA A 879 -0.64 -44.07 30.01
N GLN A 880 -0.66 -44.13 28.68
CA GLN A 880 -1.50 -45.06 27.92
C GLN A 880 -1.15 -46.53 28.22
N TYR A 881 0.14 -46.87 28.24
CA TYR A 881 0.61 -48.21 28.60
C TYR A 881 0.15 -48.61 29.98
N LEU A 882 0.39 -47.76 30.98
CA LEU A 882 0.05 -48.05 32.36
C LEU A 882 -1.46 -48.19 32.57
N VAL A 883 -2.29 -47.39 31.87
CA VAL A 883 -3.74 -47.57 31.88
C VAL A 883 -4.10 -48.95 31.30
N LEU A 884 -3.64 -49.28 30.09
CA LEU A 884 -3.98 -50.55 29.43
C LEU A 884 -3.50 -51.79 30.19
N ALA A 885 -2.37 -51.69 30.90
CA ALA A 885 -1.78 -52.78 31.67
C ALA A 885 -2.49 -53.00 33.03
N ASN A 886 -2.98 -51.94 33.67
CA ASN A 886 -3.45 -52.00 35.07
C ASN A 886 -4.97 -51.86 35.24
N THR A 887 -5.70 -51.33 34.24
CA THR A 887 -7.17 -51.19 34.32
C THR A 887 -7.92 -52.50 34.60
N PRO A 888 -7.50 -53.69 34.14
CA PRO A 888 -8.16 -54.96 34.50
C PRO A 888 -8.24 -55.22 36.02
N ASN A 889 -7.24 -54.74 36.78
CA ASN A 889 -7.20 -54.88 38.24
C ASN A 889 -7.64 -53.61 38.97
N HIS A 890 -7.59 -52.46 38.29
CA HIS A 890 -7.89 -51.13 38.82
C HIS A 890 -8.83 -50.36 37.87
N PRO A 891 -10.14 -50.67 37.85
CA PRO A 891 -11.09 -50.06 36.92
C PRO A 891 -11.14 -48.53 36.99
N GLU A 892 -10.83 -47.94 38.16
CA GLU A 892 -10.74 -46.51 38.40
C GLU A 892 -9.76 -45.78 37.46
N LEU A 893 -8.76 -46.47 36.90
CA LEU A 893 -7.82 -45.90 35.92
C LEU A 893 -8.48 -45.54 34.58
N SER A 894 -9.70 -46.02 34.31
CA SER A 894 -10.47 -45.66 33.13
C SER A 894 -11.26 -44.36 33.27
N HIS A 895 -11.30 -43.73 34.45
CA HIS A 895 -12.20 -42.59 34.69
C HIS A 895 -11.80 -41.31 33.94
N TRP A 896 -10.51 -40.98 33.95
CA TRP A 896 -9.97 -39.77 33.31
C TRP A 896 -9.26 -40.08 32.00
N SER A 897 -9.11 -39.06 31.14
CA SER A 897 -8.50 -39.17 29.81
C SER A 897 -7.28 -38.25 29.59
N ASP A 898 -7.02 -37.34 30.51
CA ASP A 898 -5.86 -36.44 30.51
C ASP A 898 -4.71 -36.98 31.36
N ASN A 899 -3.47 -36.74 30.92
CA ASN A 899 -2.28 -37.31 31.57
C ASN A 899 -2.17 -36.95 33.05
N VAL A 900 -2.52 -35.72 33.43
CA VAL A 900 -2.38 -35.21 34.80
C VAL A 900 -3.24 -36.00 35.78
N ARG A 901 -4.55 -36.14 35.49
CA ARG A 901 -5.47 -36.89 36.35
C ARG A 901 -5.31 -38.40 36.21
N ILE A 902 -4.84 -38.89 35.07
CA ILE A 902 -4.42 -40.30 34.91
C ILE A 902 -3.29 -40.63 35.90
N PHE A 903 -2.24 -39.81 35.97
CA PHE A 903 -1.14 -40.05 36.92
C PHE A 903 -1.56 -39.89 38.39
N ASP A 904 -2.51 -39.01 38.69
CA ASP A 904 -3.10 -38.90 40.04
C ASP A 904 -3.86 -40.18 40.41
N SER A 905 -4.62 -40.75 39.45
CA SER A 905 -5.34 -42.01 39.65
C SER A 905 -4.37 -43.18 39.85
N MET A 906 -3.26 -43.22 39.11
CA MET A 906 -2.20 -44.23 39.27
C MET A 906 -1.52 -44.17 40.63
N ALA A 907 -1.32 -42.97 41.19
CA ALA A 907 -0.79 -42.82 42.54
C ALA A 907 -1.76 -43.31 43.61
N GLN A 908 -3.07 -43.05 43.44
CA GLN A 908 -4.10 -43.48 44.40
C GLN A 908 -4.18 -45.01 44.53
N VAL A 909 -3.96 -45.72 43.43
CA VAL A 909 -4.03 -47.20 43.38
C VAL A 909 -2.68 -47.88 43.60
N GLY A 910 -1.60 -47.11 43.74
CA GLY A 910 -0.26 -47.61 44.00
C GLY A 910 0.50 -48.15 42.78
N VAL A 911 0.04 -47.87 41.55
CA VAL A 911 0.76 -48.23 40.30
C VAL A 911 2.02 -47.37 40.12
N LEU A 912 1.96 -46.10 40.54
CA LEU A 912 3.11 -45.20 40.59
C LEU A 912 3.32 -44.68 42.00
N SER A 913 4.58 -44.47 42.39
CA SER A 913 4.88 -43.78 43.65
C SER A 913 4.49 -42.30 43.58
N ALA A 914 4.16 -41.71 44.73
CA ALA A 914 3.83 -40.28 44.81
C ALA A 914 4.94 -39.36 44.25
N GLN A 915 6.21 -39.76 44.39
CA GLN A 915 7.34 -39.03 43.84
C GLN A 915 7.38 -39.12 42.31
N GLN A 916 7.23 -40.32 41.73
CA GLN A 916 7.18 -40.51 40.28
C GLN A 916 6.02 -39.73 39.65
N THR A 917 4.83 -39.81 40.23
CA THR A 917 3.65 -39.07 39.76
C THR A 917 3.88 -37.56 39.78
N LYS A 918 4.41 -37.01 40.89
CA LYS A 918 4.71 -35.58 40.99
C LYS A 918 5.71 -35.14 39.93
N GLN A 919 6.75 -35.94 39.69
CA GLN A 919 7.82 -35.60 38.75
C GLN A 919 7.37 -35.74 37.28
N LEU A 920 6.61 -36.78 36.93
CA LEU A 920 6.00 -36.93 35.59
C LEU A 920 5.05 -35.78 35.27
N LYS A 921 4.18 -35.41 36.22
CA LYS A 921 3.27 -34.26 36.07
C LYS A 921 4.06 -32.98 35.83
N ARG A 922 5.11 -32.73 36.61
CA ARG A 922 5.97 -31.57 36.43
C ARG A 922 6.63 -31.54 35.05
N CYS A 923 7.28 -32.63 34.64
CA CYS A 923 7.90 -32.72 33.31
C CYS A 923 6.90 -32.45 32.20
N TYR A 924 5.72 -33.07 32.28
CA TYR A 924 4.65 -32.88 31.30
C TYR A 924 4.19 -31.42 31.21
N VAL A 925 3.97 -30.78 32.36
CA VAL A 925 3.54 -29.39 32.45
C VAL A 925 4.61 -28.44 31.92
N ASP A 926 5.86 -28.61 32.34
CA ASP A 926 6.97 -27.72 31.99
C ASP A 926 7.21 -27.77 30.47
N LEU A 927 7.25 -28.97 29.88
CA LEU A 927 7.39 -29.15 28.43
C LEU A 927 6.20 -28.55 27.65
N ARG A 928 4.97 -28.73 28.15
CA ARG A 928 3.77 -28.21 27.48
C ARG A 928 3.70 -26.68 27.54
N ASN A 929 4.10 -26.09 28.66
CA ASN A 929 4.12 -24.64 28.82
C ASN A 929 5.08 -24.00 27.80
N GLU A 930 6.24 -24.61 27.59
CA GLU A 930 7.19 -24.15 26.57
C GLU A 930 6.61 -24.23 25.16
N ILE A 931 5.85 -25.28 24.81
CA ILE A 931 5.17 -25.36 23.51
C ILE A 931 4.20 -24.18 23.32
N HIS A 932 3.41 -23.82 24.33
CA HIS A 932 2.49 -22.68 24.24
C HIS A 932 3.25 -21.37 24.05
N HIS A 933 4.31 -21.15 24.83
CA HIS A 933 5.17 -19.99 24.69
C HIS A 933 5.78 -19.89 23.28
N LEU A 934 6.36 -20.98 22.77
CA LEU A 934 6.94 -21.04 21.42
C LEU A 934 5.91 -20.72 20.34
N ASN A 935 4.67 -21.22 20.46
CA ASN A 935 3.59 -20.90 19.53
C ASN A 935 3.24 -19.40 19.54
N LEU A 936 3.16 -18.78 20.73
CA LEU A 936 2.89 -17.34 20.85
C LEU A 936 3.97 -16.49 20.19
N ILE A 937 5.23 -16.94 20.24
CA ILE A 937 6.36 -16.28 19.57
C ILE A 937 6.63 -16.79 18.15
N GLY A 938 5.73 -17.59 17.57
CA GLY A 938 5.79 -18.04 16.18
C GLY A 938 6.93 -19.02 15.88
N LYS A 939 7.47 -19.70 16.90
CA LYS A 939 8.55 -20.69 16.77
C LYS A 939 7.99 -22.11 16.75
N LYS A 940 8.73 -23.02 16.12
CA LYS A 940 8.47 -24.47 16.19
C LYS A 940 8.72 -24.96 17.62
N SER A 941 8.13 -26.11 18.00
CA SER A 941 8.34 -26.79 19.30
C SER A 941 9.72 -27.44 19.45
N ILE A 942 10.77 -26.74 19.02
CA ILE A 942 12.16 -27.19 19.02
C ILE A 942 12.96 -26.18 19.82
N VAL A 943 13.75 -26.69 20.77
CA VAL A 943 14.63 -25.90 21.63
C VAL A 943 16.06 -26.43 21.59
N ASN A 944 16.99 -25.70 22.21
CA ASN A 944 18.36 -26.17 22.37
C ASN A 944 18.41 -27.46 23.23
N ALA A 945 19.24 -28.42 22.87
CA ALA A 945 19.35 -29.72 23.54
C ALA A 945 19.77 -29.64 25.02
N GLU A 946 20.37 -28.53 25.48
CA GLU A 946 20.70 -28.31 26.90
C GLU A 946 19.45 -28.03 27.75
N GLN A 947 18.39 -27.49 27.13
CA GLN A 947 17.13 -27.24 27.81
C GLN A 947 16.41 -28.56 28.14
N PHE A 948 15.72 -28.57 29.27
CA PHE A 948 14.96 -29.71 29.80
C PHE A 948 15.79 -31.00 29.98
N SER A 949 17.11 -30.91 30.15
CA SER A 949 17.98 -32.08 30.27
C SER A 949 17.62 -32.97 31.47
N VAL A 950 17.21 -32.38 32.60
CA VAL A 950 16.80 -33.10 33.82
C VAL A 950 15.46 -33.81 33.61
N GLU A 951 14.48 -33.10 33.04
CA GLU A 951 13.15 -33.63 32.72
C GLU A 951 13.27 -34.79 31.73
N ARG A 952 14.06 -34.62 30.66
CA ARG A 952 14.30 -35.65 29.64
C ARG A 952 14.97 -36.88 30.23
N ALA A 953 15.99 -36.70 31.08
CA ALA A 953 16.68 -37.82 31.71
C ALA A 953 15.71 -38.65 32.56
N PHE A 954 14.87 -38.00 33.36
CA PHE A 954 13.86 -38.67 34.16
C PHE A 954 12.81 -39.40 33.32
N VAL A 955 12.28 -38.77 32.26
CA VAL A 955 11.30 -39.42 31.37
C VAL A 955 11.92 -40.63 30.67
N ARG A 956 13.19 -40.55 30.26
CA ARG A 956 13.92 -41.69 29.67
C ARG A 956 14.17 -42.81 30.65
N GLU A 957 14.47 -42.50 31.91
CA GLU A 957 14.62 -43.50 32.97
C GLU A 957 13.30 -44.24 33.22
N MET A 958 12.20 -43.49 33.32
CA MET A 958 10.85 -44.06 33.43
C MET A 958 10.49 -44.91 32.21
N TRP A 959 10.82 -44.43 31.01
CA TRP A 959 10.63 -45.18 29.77
C TRP A 959 11.39 -46.50 29.81
N GLN A 960 12.69 -46.48 30.12
CA GLN A 960 13.52 -47.69 30.18
C GLN A 960 13.02 -48.68 31.22
N SER A 961 12.59 -48.20 32.40
CA SER A 961 12.08 -49.08 33.46
C SER A 961 10.76 -49.79 33.10
N LEU A 962 9.92 -49.18 32.27
CA LEU A 962 8.57 -49.68 31.97
C LEU A 962 8.46 -50.36 30.61
N LEU A 963 9.15 -49.81 29.61
CA LEU A 963 9.04 -50.12 28.19
C LEU A 963 10.40 -50.42 27.54
N GLY A 964 11.50 -50.39 28.30
CA GLY A 964 12.82 -50.81 27.83
C GLY A 964 12.93 -52.33 27.66
N ASP A 965 13.93 -52.74 26.88
CA ASP A 965 14.29 -54.15 26.64
C ASP A 965 14.76 -54.88 27.90
#